data_AF-A0A0A2LQ61-F1
#
_entry.id   AF-A0A0A2LQ61-F1
#
_cell.length_a   1.000
_cell.length_b   1.000
_cell.length_c   1.000
_cell.angle_alpha   90.00
_cell.angle_beta   90.00
_cell.angle_gamma   90.00
#
_symmetry.space_group_name_H-M   'P 1'
#
loop_
_entity.id
_entity.type
_entity.pdbx_description
1 polymer ?
#
loop_
_entity_poly.entity_id
_entity_poly.type
_entity_poly.pdbx_seq_one_letter_code
_entity_poly.pdbx_strand_id
1 'polypeptide(L)'
;MAPSVLGLGIAVAKSLAIAIWTAIIAPFRGQKGGATAYKHVALSFTRALFRNASMEQIQLVLTPASAQKNYEAHMRQQKASPNILVLPEGTTTFWLGNPAAEKLIIYFPGGGYSLPALPNHFTHLEALSADIEQHGNSIGILFLAYELTPQAQWPRQLQQAVIVLQYAIETLGKRPSNIVLQGDSAGAHLALALLSHLAHPHPQDIVPRFSVDEPLRGTMLLSPWVDFRTDHPSSRENAGRDVVTAQTLNSWARIFLAHTVEDEYNCPTKAPVGWWKGLPVSRIFVGAGGDEVLLDPIRQMAEKMKAELPDVSISIVPREFHVEPITDFALKITPGLQFKAMASWLNKTLFESCRECLARGLQCLSQEFPEPENSRESDRTYLNERMARVENLLEKLLIRVDGGSNLERDSKPLMESVETSPEASPPNVTPAPDNAPVLSLFDNDALGFQRPDTAASDFTPYGTINRDWGKLRRDLLALIPSQRTLKIISEASSSWWLMRMQLFNDDDKSLLSSSEGELRSSHPTIVGKAILWIALCLQQLPSEFDLASLDLHSLPWVLVEECITRVSTLVCSDDSIVSCIDGLECLVLQGLIFSNDGKLRSAWLSYRRAANIAQIIGFHRAEPAPNENAKYQHRATFIWRHILMVDRHFSLILGVHGAISNTAIDVYQSNPSDSQDLPVHNESVLNPLARIAGSIIERNQTFTEVTPAMLQMTQSIDAALQAFEPPPLASPDNLPPGKCTERSLCFLTLHYRLWYYQLMTWLHLPLLLASGMDNFYEYNRQTCLHACRSVIACYVNIRRTTENGFDSRILDFQAFTTAMTIIVSSLGPFGPLNLTKEDYLAIDRVGAVLEQLSKSVPPDKIATRALHAMKLIRAIGMGTQPPPLDESEGLQYENGRPSRIKLDIPYFGTIYLERRAILDQSKSIAAPTTSQPTFPSTAPGQYYPSSSWNGTIPDPGYANGQVAETAQWADPGLSFDPPTEFWALNSQFTFQPPFLADYDVNWDYWDMML
;
A
#
# COMPACT_ATOMS: atom_id res chain seq x y z
N MET A 1 37.19 -44.40 0.07
CA MET A 1 36.04 -43.47 0.03
C MET A 1 34.89 -44.25 -0.60
N ALA A 2 33.77 -44.46 0.09
CA ALA A 2 32.66 -45.27 -0.45
C ALA A 2 32.16 -44.68 -1.79
N PRO A 3 31.75 -45.49 -2.78
CA PRO A 3 31.33 -45.02 -4.10
C PRO A 3 30.19 -43.99 -4.05
N SER A 4 29.34 -44.06 -3.02
CA SER A 4 28.26 -43.10 -2.77
C SER A 4 28.76 -41.72 -2.30
N VAL A 5 29.81 -41.66 -1.45
CA VAL A 5 30.43 -40.41 -0.98
C VAL A 5 31.18 -39.71 -2.12
N LEU A 6 31.90 -40.48 -2.94
CA LEU A 6 32.56 -39.95 -4.14
C LEU A 6 31.52 -39.42 -5.13
N GLY A 7 30.41 -40.15 -5.33
CA GLY A 7 29.30 -39.72 -6.18
C GLY A 7 28.64 -38.42 -5.71
N LEU A 8 28.40 -38.25 -4.40
CA LEU A 8 27.89 -37.00 -3.84
C LEU A 8 28.88 -35.84 -4.05
N GLY A 9 30.18 -36.07 -3.82
CA GLY A 9 31.22 -35.07 -4.08
C GLY A 9 31.24 -34.59 -5.54
N ILE A 10 31.08 -35.53 -6.49
CA ILE A 10 30.97 -35.21 -7.93
C ILE A 10 29.69 -34.40 -8.21
N ALA A 11 28.55 -34.76 -7.62
CA ALA A 11 27.30 -34.03 -7.80
C ALA A 11 27.38 -32.60 -7.27
N VAL A 12 28.00 -32.39 -6.09
CA VAL A 12 28.25 -31.07 -5.52
C VAL A 12 29.19 -30.25 -6.43
N ALA A 13 30.29 -30.85 -6.89
CA ALA A 13 31.23 -30.17 -7.80
C ALA A 13 30.57 -29.73 -9.11
N LYS A 14 29.73 -30.59 -9.71
CA LYS A 14 28.93 -30.25 -10.90
C LYS A 14 27.94 -29.12 -10.62
N SER A 15 27.29 -29.15 -9.46
CA SER A 15 26.33 -28.12 -9.05
C SER A 15 27.00 -26.76 -8.83
N LEU A 16 28.19 -26.75 -8.23
CA LEU A 16 29.03 -25.54 -8.11
C LEU A 16 29.44 -25.00 -9.48
N ALA A 17 29.89 -25.86 -10.40
CA ALA A 17 30.25 -25.43 -11.75
C ALA A 17 29.06 -24.80 -12.50
N ILE A 18 27.86 -25.39 -12.39
CA ILE A 18 26.62 -24.84 -12.96
C ILE A 18 26.27 -23.50 -12.31
N ALA A 19 26.40 -23.37 -10.99
CA ALA A 19 26.11 -22.13 -10.28
C ALA A 19 27.10 -21.01 -10.66
N ILE A 20 28.39 -21.32 -10.79
CA ILE A 20 29.41 -20.37 -11.25
C ILE A 20 29.11 -19.90 -12.67
N TRP A 21 28.81 -20.84 -13.58
CA TRP A 21 28.41 -20.48 -14.94
C TRP A 21 27.15 -19.63 -14.96
N THR A 22 26.15 -20.00 -14.16
CA THR A 22 24.90 -19.24 -14.01
C THR A 22 25.15 -17.83 -13.47
N ALA A 23 26.10 -17.66 -12.55
CA ALA A 23 26.49 -16.34 -12.03
C ALA A 23 27.11 -15.44 -13.10
N ILE A 24 27.93 -16.00 -13.99
CA ILE A 24 28.52 -15.26 -15.12
C ILE A 24 27.42 -14.73 -16.06
N ILE A 25 26.39 -15.54 -16.33
CA ILE A 25 25.30 -15.18 -17.25
C ILE A 25 24.07 -14.55 -16.56
N ALA A 26 24.06 -14.43 -15.23
CA ALA A 26 22.93 -13.94 -14.45
C ALA A 26 22.43 -12.53 -14.84
N PRO A 27 23.28 -11.58 -15.32
CA PRO A 27 22.82 -10.32 -15.87
C PRO A 27 21.89 -10.48 -17.09
N PHE A 28 22.04 -11.56 -17.85
CA PHE A 28 21.27 -11.87 -19.07
C PHE A 28 20.15 -12.90 -18.85
N ARG A 29 19.81 -13.22 -17.60
CA ARG A 29 18.85 -14.30 -17.26
C ARG A 29 17.43 -14.12 -17.84
N GLY A 30 17.05 -12.87 -18.15
CA GLY A 30 15.71 -12.52 -18.65
C GLY A 30 14.56 -12.97 -17.75
N GLN A 31 13.34 -12.97 -18.28
CA GLN A 31 12.14 -13.40 -17.56
C GLN A 31 12.10 -14.93 -17.29
N LYS A 32 12.91 -15.73 -17.98
CA LYS A 32 12.99 -17.19 -17.76
C LYS A 32 13.88 -17.58 -16.57
N GLY A 33 14.65 -16.64 -16.02
CA GLY A 33 15.45 -16.81 -14.81
C GLY A 33 14.70 -16.46 -13.52
N GLY A 34 15.37 -16.65 -12.39
CA GLY A 34 14.84 -16.32 -11.06
C GLY A 34 14.66 -14.82 -10.87
N ALA A 35 13.80 -14.44 -9.91
CA ALA A 35 13.41 -13.05 -9.66
C ALA A 35 14.61 -12.10 -9.55
N THR A 36 15.62 -12.47 -8.76
CA THR A 36 16.89 -11.76 -8.65
C THR A 36 18.05 -12.59 -9.19
N ALA A 37 19.16 -11.95 -9.55
CA ALA A 37 20.38 -12.66 -9.97
C ALA A 37 20.87 -13.62 -8.88
N TYR A 38 20.83 -13.19 -7.61
CA TYR A 38 21.20 -14.02 -6.46
C TYR A 38 20.29 -15.26 -6.35
N LYS A 39 18.97 -15.08 -6.36
CA LYS A 39 18.01 -16.19 -6.32
C LYS A 39 18.23 -17.12 -7.51
N HIS A 40 18.43 -16.58 -8.72
CA HIS A 40 18.67 -17.39 -9.91
C HIS A 40 19.89 -18.31 -9.78
N VAL A 41 21.00 -17.79 -9.23
CA VAL A 41 22.21 -18.59 -8.98
C VAL A 41 21.99 -19.63 -7.88
N ALA A 42 21.43 -19.23 -6.74
CA ALA A 42 21.16 -20.14 -5.63
C ALA A 42 20.23 -21.30 -6.04
N LEU A 43 19.16 -20.99 -6.77
CA LEU A 43 18.21 -21.99 -7.28
C LEU A 43 18.85 -22.91 -8.31
N SER A 44 19.75 -22.39 -9.17
CA SER A 44 20.47 -23.22 -10.14
C SER A 44 21.35 -24.27 -9.47
N PHE A 45 22.00 -23.92 -8.36
CA PHE A 45 22.77 -24.85 -7.54
C PHE A 45 21.88 -25.96 -6.99
N THR A 46 20.78 -25.59 -6.33
CA THR A 46 19.87 -26.55 -5.69
C THR A 46 19.21 -27.49 -6.71
N ARG A 47 18.71 -26.95 -7.83
CA ARG A 47 18.19 -27.76 -8.95
C ARG A 47 19.25 -28.73 -9.47
N ALA A 48 20.48 -28.26 -9.67
CA ALA A 48 21.57 -29.11 -10.14
C ALA A 48 21.91 -30.20 -9.14
N LEU A 49 21.89 -29.91 -7.84
CA LEU A 49 22.16 -30.88 -6.79
C LEU A 49 21.11 -32.00 -6.78
N PHE A 50 19.82 -31.63 -6.76
CA PHE A 50 18.72 -32.62 -6.80
C PHE A 50 18.65 -33.39 -8.11
N ARG A 51 19.15 -32.83 -9.22
CA ARG A 51 19.22 -33.52 -10.50
C ARG A 51 20.35 -34.55 -10.56
N ASN A 52 21.49 -34.27 -9.90
CA ASN A 52 22.72 -35.04 -10.04
C ASN A 52 23.02 -35.96 -8.85
N ALA A 53 22.34 -35.82 -7.72
CA ALA A 53 22.46 -36.69 -6.55
C ALA A 53 21.20 -37.54 -6.37
N SER A 54 21.40 -38.84 -6.12
CA SER A 54 20.33 -39.74 -5.67
C SER A 54 19.90 -39.42 -4.24
N MET A 55 18.71 -39.85 -3.84
CA MET A 55 18.23 -39.61 -2.47
C MET A 55 19.12 -40.29 -1.43
N GLU A 56 19.59 -41.50 -1.71
CA GLU A 56 20.56 -42.21 -0.85
C GLU A 56 21.82 -41.39 -0.61
N GLN A 57 22.36 -40.75 -1.67
CA GLN A 57 23.53 -39.89 -1.55
C GLN A 57 23.25 -38.64 -0.72
N ILE A 58 22.09 -38.01 -0.88
CA ILE A 58 21.71 -36.83 -0.10
C ILE A 58 21.54 -37.21 1.38
N GLN A 59 20.90 -38.34 1.67
CA GLN A 59 20.68 -38.82 3.04
C GLN A 59 21.96 -39.28 3.77
N LEU A 60 23.08 -39.48 3.07
CA LEU A 60 24.38 -39.67 3.74
C LEU A 60 24.82 -38.45 4.55
N VAL A 61 24.43 -37.25 4.11
CA VAL A 61 24.74 -35.99 4.79
C VAL A 61 23.52 -35.53 5.59
N LEU A 62 22.33 -35.63 5.01
CA LEU A 62 21.05 -35.28 5.63
C LEU A 62 20.35 -36.54 6.14
N THR A 63 20.93 -37.16 7.17
CA THR A 63 20.38 -38.35 7.81
C THR A 63 18.98 -38.08 8.42
N PRO A 64 18.15 -39.11 8.65
CA PRO A 64 16.88 -38.92 9.39
C PRO A 64 17.05 -38.26 10.76
N ALA A 65 18.17 -38.55 11.45
CA ALA A 65 18.51 -37.90 12.73
C ALA A 65 18.89 -36.42 12.61
N SER A 66 19.07 -35.90 11.39
CA SER A 66 19.46 -34.50 11.17
C SER A 66 18.36 -33.53 11.60
N ALA A 67 17.08 -33.92 11.55
CA ALA A 67 15.98 -33.07 12.05
C ALA A 67 16.18 -32.73 13.54
N GLN A 68 16.44 -33.74 14.37
CA GLN A 68 16.70 -33.56 15.80
C GLN A 68 18.00 -32.78 16.03
N LYS A 69 19.09 -33.10 15.32
CA LYS A 69 20.36 -32.36 15.45
C LYS A 69 20.21 -30.88 15.09
N ASN A 70 19.47 -30.58 14.03
CA ASN A 70 19.20 -29.22 13.59
C ASN A 70 18.34 -28.47 14.63
N TYR A 71 17.34 -29.14 15.20
CA TYR A 71 16.52 -28.59 16.29
C TYR A 71 17.37 -28.30 17.54
N GLU A 72 18.17 -29.27 18.01
CA GLU A 72 19.05 -29.07 19.16
C GLU A 72 20.06 -27.94 18.92
N ALA A 73 20.62 -27.84 17.72
CA ALA A 73 21.52 -26.75 17.35
C ALA A 73 20.80 -25.40 17.36
N HIS A 74 19.57 -25.33 16.85
CA HIS A 74 18.74 -24.13 16.87
C HIS A 74 18.41 -23.70 18.32
N MET A 75 17.99 -24.64 19.18
CA MET A 75 17.72 -24.36 20.59
C MET A 75 18.96 -23.87 21.35
N ARG A 76 20.14 -24.43 21.05
CA ARG A 76 21.42 -23.94 21.59
C ARG A 76 21.73 -22.52 21.13
N GLN A 77 21.45 -22.16 19.87
CA GLN A 77 21.62 -20.79 19.37
C GLN A 77 20.70 -19.81 20.12
N GLN A 78 19.47 -20.25 20.45
CA GLN A 78 18.51 -19.47 21.23
C GLN A 78 18.74 -19.53 22.76
N LYS A 79 19.80 -20.20 23.22
CA LYS A 79 20.09 -20.42 24.65
C LYS A 79 18.92 -21.06 25.41
N ALA A 80 18.10 -21.84 24.72
CA ALA A 80 16.97 -22.57 25.27
C ALA A 80 17.28 -24.07 25.38
N SER A 81 16.62 -24.76 26.30
CA SER A 81 16.75 -26.22 26.43
C SER A 81 15.87 -26.91 25.37
N PRO A 82 16.42 -27.87 24.60
CA PRO A 82 15.61 -28.66 23.67
C PRO A 82 14.48 -29.40 24.40
N ASN A 83 13.26 -29.30 23.88
CA ASN A 83 12.10 -30.01 24.40
C ASN A 83 11.61 -30.99 23.32
N ILE A 84 12.10 -32.21 23.42
CA ILE A 84 11.84 -33.30 22.48
C ILE A 84 10.89 -34.29 23.14
N LEU A 85 9.81 -34.60 22.46
CA LEU A 85 8.79 -35.52 22.93
C LEU A 85 8.66 -36.68 21.96
N VAL A 86 8.82 -37.90 22.47
CA VAL A 86 8.61 -39.14 21.73
C VAL A 86 7.26 -39.72 22.14
N LEU A 87 6.32 -39.68 21.23
CA LEU A 87 4.96 -40.21 21.33
C LEU A 87 4.92 -41.70 20.96
N PRO A 88 3.77 -42.39 21.13
CA PRO A 88 3.61 -43.78 20.72
C PRO A 88 4.05 -44.04 19.28
N GLU A 89 4.40 -45.30 19.03
CA GLU A 89 4.96 -45.76 17.75
C GLU A 89 6.26 -45.03 17.36
N GLY A 90 7.02 -44.47 18.32
CA GLY A 90 8.29 -43.78 18.02
C GLY A 90 8.12 -42.40 17.33
N THR A 91 6.92 -41.84 17.37
CA THR A 91 6.59 -40.57 16.73
C THR A 91 7.31 -39.42 17.45
N THR A 92 8.29 -38.79 16.80
CA THR A 92 9.10 -37.75 17.43
C THR A 92 8.57 -36.35 17.12
N THR A 93 8.44 -35.53 18.15
CA THR A 93 7.98 -34.13 18.06
C THR A 93 8.90 -33.19 18.81
N PHE A 94 8.94 -31.93 18.35
CA PHE A 94 9.72 -30.87 18.98
C PHE A 94 8.80 -29.73 19.39
N TRP A 95 9.03 -29.17 20.59
CA TRP A 95 8.34 -27.96 21.03
C TRP A 95 9.10 -26.70 20.63
N LEU A 96 8.38 -25.74 20.06
CA LEU A 96 8.81 -24.35 19.94
C LEU A 96 7.74 -23.43 20.57
N GLY A 97 8.12 -22.19 20.85
CA GLY A 97 7.25 -21.24 21.54
C GLY A 97 6.93 -21.68 22.98
N ASN A 98 5.75 -21.34 23.47
CA ASN A 98 5.29 -21.66 24.82
C ASN A 98 4.39 -22.91 24.83
N PRO A 99 4.84 -24.07 25.35
CA PRO A 99 4.01 -25.29 25.43
C PRO A 99 2.73 -25.11 26.25
N ALA A 100 2.73 -24.17 27.20
CA ALA A 100 1.57 -23.88 28.05
C ALA A 100 0.55 -22.95 27.39
N ALA A 101 0.85 -22.35 26.23
CA ALA A 101 -0.06 -21.45 25.52
C ALA A 101 -1.37 -22.16 25.15
N GLU A 102 -2.51 -21.46 25.24
CA GLU A 102 -3.81 -22.04 24.90
C GLU A 102 -3.91 -22.41 23.41
N LYS A 103 -3.33 -21.56 22.55
CA LYS A 103 -3.29 -21.73 21.10
C LYS A 103 -2.11 -22.61 20.70
N LEU A 104 -2.33 -23.51 19.75
CA LEU A 104 -1.34 -24.49 19.28
C LEU A 104 -1.26 -24.51 17.76
N ILE A 105 -0.04 -24.51 17.23
CA ILE A 105 0.24 -24.87 15.83
C ILE A 105 0.81 -26.29 15.83
N ILE A 106 0.21 -27.19 15.04
CA ILE A 106 0.83 -28.48 14.71
C ILE A 106 1.48 -28.32 13.34
N TYR A 107 2.81 -28.39 13.30
CA TYR A 107 3.57 -28.12 12.09
C TYR A 107 4.13 -29.40 11.45
N PHE A 108 3.92 -29.53 10.15
CA PHE A 108 4.42 -30.60 9.31
C PHE A 108 5.45 -30.03 8.31
N PRO A 109 6.74 -30.39 8.42
CA PRO A 109 7.75 -29.86 7.50
C PRO A 109 7.62 -30.42 6.09
N GLY A 110 8.10 -29.68 5.10
CA GLY A 110 8.31 -30.15 3.74
C GLY A 110 9.56 -31.01 3.58
N GLY A 111 10.00 -31.17 2.32
CA GLY A 111 11.15 -32.02 1.97
C GLY A 111 10.81 -33.26 1.16
N GLY A 112 9.64 -33.31 0.52
CA GLY A 112 9.25 -34.41 -0.37
C GLY A 112 9.16 -35.77 0.32
N TYR A 113 8.84 -35.78 1.62
CA TYR A 113 8.90 -36.95 2.51
C TYR A 113 10.27 -37.63 2.64
N SER A 114 11.29 -37.11 1.96
CA SER A 114 12.61 -37.74 1.84
C SER A 114 13.71 -36.96 2.55
N LEU A 115 13.55 -35.65 2.69
CA LEU A 115 14.51 -34.77 3.35
C LEU A 115 14.06 -34.48 4.79
N PRO A 116 14.99 -34.48 5.76
CA PRO A 116 14.66 -34.08 7.13
C PRO A 116 14.40 -32.57 7.21
N ALA A 117 13.77 -32.15 8.30
CA ALA A 117 13.65 -30.74 8.65
C ALA A 117 15.04 -30.06 8.67
N LEU A 118 15.15 -28.99 7.87
CA LEU A 118 16.34 -28.15 7.78
C LEU A 118 16.27 -26.97 8.77
N PRO A 119 17.41 -26.35 9.16
CA PRO A 119 17.44 -25.28 10.15
C PRO A 119 16.48 -24.11 9.88
N ASN A 120 16.24 -23.82 8.61
CA ASN A 120 15.36 -22.74 8.18
C ASN A 120 13.87 -22.96 8.47
N HIS A 121 13.42 -24.21 8.67
CA HIS A 121 12.05 -24.46 9.16
C HIS A 121 11.87 -23.91 10.58
N PHE A 122 12.87 -24.10 11.45
CA PHE A 122 12.81 -23.61 12.83
C PHE A 122 12.90 -22.08 12.90
N THR A 123 13.82 -21.46 12.14
CA THR A 123 13.91 -19.99 12.10
C THR A 123 12.66 -19.33 11.51
N HIS A 124 12.01 -19.98 10.53
CA HIS A 124 10.73 -19.50 9.99
C HIS A 124 9.61 -19.53 11.05
N LEU A 125 9.50 -20.63 11.78
CA LEU A 125 8.51 -20.78 12.85
C LEU A 125 8.76 -19.85 14.03
N GLU A 126 10.03 -19.64 14.37
CA GLU A 126 10.43 -18.65 15.36
C GLU A 126 10.04 -17.23 14.93
N ALA A 127 10.26 -16.86 13.66
CA ALA A 127 9.84 -15.57 13.14
C ALA A 127 8.31 -15.38 13.21
N LEU A 128 7.52 -16.43 12.91
CA LEU A 128 6.06 -16.40 13.09
C LEU A 128 5.66 -16.30 14.57
N SER A 129 6.32 -17.04 15.46
CA SER A 129 6.07 -16.96 16.91
C SER A 129 6.38 -15.56 17.45
N ALA A 130 7.52 -14.98 17.05
CA ALA A 130 7.94 -13.65 17.46
C ALA A 130 6.98 -12.57 16.97
N ASP A 131 6.45 -12.69 15.74
CA ASP A 131 5.42 -11.78 15.23
C ASP A 131 4.14 -11.86 16.09
N ILE A 132 3.69 -13.07 16.45
CA ILE A 132 2.53 -13.26 17.36
C ILE A 132 2.80 -12.68 18.75
N GLU A 133 3.99 -12.92 19.31
CA GLU A 133 4.40 -12.47 20.64
C GLU A 133 4.52 -10.95 20.73
N GLN A 134 4.96 -10.27 19.66
CA GLN A 134 4.97 -8.81 19.56
C GLN A 134 3.58 -8.19 19.69
N HIS A 135 2.52 -8.95 19.39
CA HIS A 135 1.13 -8.54 19.57
C HIS A 135 0.55 -8.94 20.94
N GLY A 136 1.39 -9.33 21.91
CA GLY A 136 1.00 -9.68 23.28
C GLY A 136 0.33 -11.05 23.42
N ASN A 137 0.40 -11.88 22.38
CA ASN A 137 -0.19 -13.21 22.36
C ASN A 137 0.86 -14.30 22.65
N SER A 138 0.41 -15.48 23.08
CA SER A 138 1.29 -16.63 23.31
C SER A 138 0.83 -17.81 22.46
N ILE A 139 1.79 -18.51 21.84
CA ILE A 139 1.55 -19.64 20.96
C ILE A 139 2.51 -20.78 21.29
N GLY A 140 2.01 -22.02 21.26
CA GLY A 140 2.82 -23.22 21.28
C GLY A 140 2.92 -23.80 19.88
N ILE A 141 4.05 -24.40 19.53
CA ILE A 141 4.24 -25.07 18.25
C ILE A 141 4.71 -26.50 18.52
N LEU A 142 3.93 -27.48 18.08
CA LEU A 142 4.28 -28.90 18.10
C LEU A 142 4.70 -29.32 16.70
N PHE A 143 6.01 -29.44 16.50
CA PHE A 143 6.63 -29.77 15.23
C PHE A 143 6.76 -31.28 15.09
N LEU A 144 6.14 -31.89 14.07
CA LEU A 144 6.27 -33.32 13.80
C LEU A 144 7.50 -33.61 12.94
N ALA A 145 8.50 -34.27 13.53
CA ALA A 145 9.60 -34.88 12.80
C ALA A 145 9.18 -36.29 12.33
N TYR A 146 8.32 -36.34 11.31
CA TYR A 146 7.83 -37.60 10.75
C TYR A 146 8.95 -38.43 10.13
N GLU A 147 8.73 -39.74 10.03
CA GLU A 147 9.69 -40.66 9.43
C GLU A 147 9.78 -40.47 7.92
N LEU A 148 11.00 -40.56 7.40
CA LEU A 148 11.32 -40.24 6.01
C LEU A 148 11.34 -41.48 5.13
N THR A 149 11.03 -41.28 3.86
CA THR A 149 11.22 -42.29 2.82
C THR A 149 12.71 -42.41 2.47
N PRO A 150 13.21 -43.60 2.08
CA PRO A 150 12.46 -44.84 1.86
C PRO A 150 12.21 -45.67 3.14
N GLN A 151 12.75 -45.27 4.31
CA GLN A 151 12.66 -46.07 5.53
C GLN A 151 11.21 -46.22 6.03
N ALA A 152 10.39 -45.18 5.83
CA ALA A 152 8.95 -45.18 6.07
C ALA A 152 8.22 -44.69 4.82
N GLN A 153 7.23 -45.45 4.35
CA GLN A 153 6.44 -45.14 3.16
C GLN A 153 4.99 -44.81 3.54
N TRP A 154 4.24 -44.23 2.61
CA TRP A 154 2.83 -43.92 2.81
C TRP A 154 2.03 -45.18 3.22
N PRO A 155 1.13 -45.13 4.23
CA PRO A 155 0.60 -43.95 4.95
C PRO A 155 1.23 -43.69 6.33
N ARG A 156 2.47 -44.13 6.60
CA ARG A 156 3.11 -43.98 7.91
C ARG A 156 3.13 -42.55 8.43
N GLN A 157 3.41 -41.58 7.57
CA GLN A 157 3.45 -40.16 7.95
C GLN A 157 2.06 -39.65 8.38
N LEU A 158 0.99 -40.15 7.74
CA LEU A 158 -0.40 -39.84 8.14
C LEU A 158 -0.74 -40.43 9.50
N GLN A 159 -0.34 -41.69 9.76
CA GLN A 159 -0.46 -42.29 11.09
C GLN A 159 0.21 -41.43 12.16
N GLN A 160 1.43 -40.94 11.91
CA GLN A 160 2.14 -40.06 12.84
C GLN A 160 1.43 -38.72 13.05
N ALA A 161 0.89 -38.12 11.98
CA ALA A 161 0.13 -36.87 12.07
C ALA A 161 -1.14 -37.04 12.94
N VAL A 162 -1.84 -38.16 12.82
CA VAL A 162 -2.99 -38.50 13.69
C VAL A 162 -2.56 -38.64 15.15
N ILE A 163 -1.46 -39.36 15.43
CA ILE A 163 -0.94 -39.52 16.79
C ILE A 163 -0.62 -38.18 17.45
N VAL A 164 -0.03 -37.23 16.70
CA VAL A 164 0.28 -35.89 17.21
C VAL A 164 -0.99 -35.09 17.52
N LEU A 165 -1.99 -35.13 16.63
CA LEU A 165 -3.25 -34.44 16.85
C LEU A 165 -4.02 -35.04 18.05
N GLN A 166 -4.08 -36.37 18.13
CA GLN A 166 -4.69 -37.09 19.24
C GLN A 166 -4.01 -36.73 20.57
N TYR A 167 -2.68 -36.73 20.61
CA TYR A 167 -1.92 -36.30 21.79
C TYR A 167 -2.24 -34.87 22.21
N ALA A 168 -2.30 -33.94 21.24
CA ALA A 168 -2.62 -32.54 21.52
C ALA A 168 -4.01 -32.37 22.15
N ILE A 169 -5.00 -33.15 21.71
CA ILE A 169 -6.38 -33.03 22.21
C ILE A 169 -6.56 -33.84 23.50
N GLU A 170 -6.26 -35.13 23.47
CA GLU A 170 -6.58 -36.05 24.57
C GLU A 170 -5.59 -35.94 25.75
N THR A 171 -4.32 -35.65 25.48
CA THR A 171 -3.28 -35.62 26.53
C THR A 171 -2.97 -34.20 27.00
N LEU A 172 -2.80 -33.25 26.08
CA LEU A 172 -2.55 -31.86 26.45
C LEU A 172 -3.84 -31.06 26.76
N GLY A 173 -5.02 -31.63 26.48
CA GLY A 173 -6.30 -30.96 26.70
C GLY A 173 -6.52 -29.74 25.80
N LYS A 174 -5.86 -29.66 24.63
CA LYS A 174 -6.08 -28.55 23.70
C LYS A 174 -7.42 -28.74 23.00
N ARG A 175 -8.25 -27.70 23.03
CA ARG A 175 -9.49 -27.64 22.24
C ARG A 175 -9.17 -27.65 20.74
N PRO A 176 -9.83 -28.47 19.89
CA PRO A 176 -9.60 -28.42 18.44
C PRO A 176 -9.77 -27.00 17.85
N SER A 177 -10.71 -26.21 18.38
CA SER A 177 -10.92 -24.80 18.03
C SER A 177 -9.78 -23.85 18.43
N ASN A 178 -8.71 -24.35 19.05
CA ASN A 178 -7.47 -23.64 19.35
C ASN A 178 -6.26 -24.15 18.56
N ILE A 179 -6.45 -25.15 17.70
CA ILE A 179 -5.38 -25.81 16.94
C ILE A 179 -5.41 -25.33 15.48
N VAL A 180 -4.25 -24.90 14.98
CA VAL A 180 -4.01 -24.67 13.56
C VAL A 180 -3.05 -25.75 13.04
N LEU A 181 -3.44 -26.43 11.97
CA LEU A 181 -2.51 -27.28 11.22
C LEU A 181 -1.72 -26.40 10.26
N GLN A 182 -0.41 -26.57 10.20
CA GLN A 182 0.43 -25.84 9.26
C GLN A 182 1.41 -26.80 8.59
N GLY A 183 1.65 -26.63 7.30
CA GLY A 183 2.74 -27.33 6.65
C GLY A 183 3.15 -26.68 5.34
N ASP A 184 4.29 -27.14 4.83
CA ASP A 184 4.85 -26.70 3.55
C ASP A 184 5.13 -27.89 2.62
N SER A 185 4.92 -27.75 1.32
CA SER A 185 5.21 -28.79 0.32
C SER A 185 4.56 -30.14 0.67
N ALA A 186 5.36 -31.18 0.92
CA ALA A 186 4.91 -32.48 1.42
C ALA A 186 4.22 -32.42 2.81
N GLY A 187 4.62 -31.51 3.69
CA GLY A 187 3.97 -31.29 4.98
C GLY A 187 2.59 -30.64 4.85
N ALA A 188 2.43 -29.74 3.89
CA ALA A 188 1.11 -29.18 3.55
C ALA A 188 0.19 -30.27 2.96
N HIS A 189 0.73 -31.14 2.11
CA HIS A 189 0.04 -32.35 1.67
C HIS A 189 -0.39 -33.23 2.86
N LEU A 190 0.49 -33.45 3.84
CA LEU A 190 0.18 -34.22 5.04
C LEU A 190 -0.97 -33.60 5.85
N ALA A 191 -1.03 -32.26 5.96
CA ALA A 191 -2.14 -31.57 6.61
C ALA A 191 -3.47 -31.81 5.88
N LEU A 192 -3.49 -31.76 4.54
CA LEU A 192 -4.67 -32.08 3.73
C LEU A 192 -5.11 -33.54 3.90
N ALA A 193 -4.17 -34.47 3.94
CA ALA A 193 -4.46 -35.87 4.14
C ALA A 193 -5.00 -36.14 5.55
N LEU A 194 -4.50 -35.44 6.57
CA LEU A 194 -5.03 -35.50 7.94
C LEU A 194 -6.47 -34.98 7.98
N LEU A 195 -6.77 -33.81 7.39
CA LEU A 195 -8.14 -33.31 7.29
C LEU A 195 -9.06 -34.29 6.56
N SER A 196 -8.58 -34.86 5.46
CA SER A 196 -9.32 -35.87 4.69
C SER A 196 -9.58 -37.10 5.54
N HIS A 197 -8.60 -37.57 6.32
CA HIS A 197 -8.75 -38.71 7.23
C HIS A 197 -9.78 -38.46 8.33
N LEU A 198 -9.82 -37.24 8.89
CA LEU A 198 -10.79 -36.89 9.94
C LEU A 198 -12.23 -36.85 9.41
N ALA A 199 -12.43 -36.45 8.15
CA ALA A 199 -13.74 -36.43 7.51
C ALA A 199 -14.14 -37.80 6.93
N HIS A 200 -13.17 -38.47 6.32
CA HIS A 200 -13.29 -39.75 5.60
C HIS A 200 -12.20 -40.67 6.15
N PRO A 201 -12.50 -41.54 7.12
CA PRO A 201 -11.48 -42.41 7.70
C PRO A 201 -10.75 -43.25 6.64
N HIS A 202 -9.43 -43.15 6.66
CA HIS A 202 -8.55 -43.86 5.72
C HIS A 202 -8.79 -45.37 5.78
N PRO A 203 -8.82 -46.09 4.63
CA PRO A 203 -9.26 -47.49 4.59
C PRO A 203 -8.29 -48.48 5.25
N GLN A 204 -7.01 -48.11 5.39
CA GLN A 204 -6.02 -48.97 6.06
C GLN A 204 -6.05 -48.78 7.57
N ASP A 205 -6.23 -49.86 8.32
CA ASP A 205 -6.31 -49.88 9.79
C ASP A 205 -5.02 -49.44 10.50
N ILE A 206 -3.89 -49.36 9.78
CA ILE A 206 -2.63 -48.83 10.31
C ILE A 206 -2.74 -47.34 10.68
N VAL A 207 -3.66 -46.60 10.05
CA VAL A 207 -3.94 -45.21 10.41
C VAL A 207 -5.03 -45.21 11.49
N PRO A 208 -4.72 -44.78 12.74
CA PRO A 208 -5.69 -44.80 13.82
C PRO A 208 -6.91 -43.97 13.46
N ARG A 209 -8.12 -44.50 13.70
CA ARG A 209 -9.32 -43.68 13.56
C ARG A 209 -9.37 -42.66 14.69
N PHE A 210 -9.55 -41.40 14.32
CA PHE A 210 -9.68 -40.31 15.26
C PHE A 210 -10.74 -39.34 14.73
N SER A 211 -11.61 -38.88 15.62
CA SER A 211 -12.63 -37.87 15.33
C SER A 211 -12.44 -36.68 16.24
N VAL A 212 -12.75 -35.49 15.74
CA VAL A 212 -12.74 -34.27 16.53
C VAL A 212 -14.18 -33.81 16.77
N ASP A 213 -14.48 -33.44 18.00
CA ASP A 213 -15.84 -33.05 18.41
C ASP A 213 -16.20 -31.62 17.95
N GLU A 214 -15.20 -30.82 17.59
CA GLU A 214 -15.38 -29.49 17.01
C GLU A 214 -14.35 -29.25 15.88
N PRO A 215 -14.63 -28.33 14.94
CA PRO A 215 -13.69 -28.02 13.86
C PRO A 215 -12.36 -27.47 14.38
N LEU A 216 -11.28 -27.83 13.71
CA LEU A 216 -9.97 -27.20 13.90
C LEU A 216 -10.04 -25.72 13.53
N ARG A 217 -9.30 -24.87 14.25
CA ARG A 217 -9.35 -23.41 14.05
C ARG A 217 -8.99 -23.01 12.62
N GLY A 218 -8.00 -23.67 12.04
CA GLY A 218 -7.61 -23.42 10.66
C GLY A 218 -6.55 -24.37 10.15
N THR A 219 -6.31 -24.34 8.84
CA THR A 219 -5.21 -25.07 8.19
C THR A 219 -4.48 -24.18 7.20
N MET A 220 -3.16 -24.04 7.37
CA MET A 220 -2.28 -23.24 6.52
C MET A 220 -1.39 -24.14 5.66
N LEU A 221 -1.54 -24.01 4.35
CA LEU A 221 -0.89 -24.84 3.34
C LEU A 221 0.03 -23.96 2.49
N LEU A 222 1.35 -24.12 2.65
CA LEU A 222 2.32 -23.43 1.80
C LEU A 222 2.81 -24.37 0.69
N SER A 223 2.65 -23.95 -0.56
CA SER A 223 3.11 -24.66 -1.76
C SER A 223 2.76 -26.17 -1.76
N PRO A 224 1.50 -26.58 -1.49
CA PRO A 224 1.19 -27.97 -1.18
C PRO A 224 1.45 -28.90 -2.37
N TRP A 225 2.11 -30.04 -2.11
CA TRP A 225 2.38 -31.03 -3.15
C TRP A 225 1.18 -31.97 -3.37
N VAL A 226 0.28 -31.56 -4.27
CA VAL A 226 -1.08 -32.11 -4.37
C VAL A 226 -1.33 -33.01 -5.57
N ASP A 227 -0.35 -33.10 -6.47
CA ASP A 227 -0.38 -33.89 -7.70
C ASP A 227 1.04 -34.39 -8.02
N PHE A 228 1.16 -35.66 -8.43
CA PHE A 228 2.43 -36.27 -8.82
C PHE A 228 2.73 -36.13 -10.31
N ARG A 229 1.77 -35.66 -11.11
CA ARG A 229 1.99 -35.33 -12.51
C ARG A 229 2.91 -34.13 -12.64
N THR A 230 3.81 -34.20 -13.62
CA THR A 230 4.78 -33.14 -13.92
C THR A 230 4.66 -32.63 -15.35
N ASP A 231 3.45 -32.72 -15.92
CA ASP A 231 3.15 -32.34 -17.31
C ASP A 231 2.26 -31.09 -17.44
N HIS A 232 1.88 -30.49 -16.30
CA HIS A 232 1.14 -29.24 -16.22
C HIS A 232 1.89 -28.08 -16.92
N PRO A 233 1.18 -27.05 -17.43
CA PRO A 233 1.81 -25.88 -18.07
C PRO A 233 2.90 -25.24 -17.20
N SER A 234 2.60 -24.96 -15.94
CA SER A 234 3.52 -24.45 -14.93
C SER A 234 4.77 -25.32 -14.76
N SER A 235 4.66 -26.65 -14.86
CA SER A 235 5.80 -27.55 -14.79
C SER A 235 6.82 -27.33 -15.93
N ARG A 236 6.37 -26.86 -17.10
CA ARG A 236 7.23 -26.55 -18.25
C ARG A 236 7.70 -25.09 -18.22
N GLU A 237 6.78 -24.17 -17.99
CA GLU A 237 7.03 -22.72 -18.01
C GLU A 237 7.98 -22.29 -16.90
N ASN A 238 7.85 -22.89 -15.70
CA ASN A 238 8.62 -22.52 -14.52
C ASN A 238 9.83 -23.44 -14.27
N ALA A 239 10.13 -24.38 -15.16
CA ALA A 239 11.24 -25.34 -14.99
C ALA A 239 12.62 -24.69 -14.75
N GLY A 240 12.85 -23.49 -15.31
CA GLY A 240 14.08 -22.71 -15.10
C GLY A 240 14.02 -21.70 -13.94
N ARG A 241 12.83 -21.50 -13.36
CA ARG A 241 12.54 -20.48 -12.36
C ARG A 241 12.45 -21.06 -10.95
N ASP A 242 11.90 -22.26 -10.79
CA ASP A 242 11.66 -22.89 -9.49
C ASP A 242 12.87 -23.63 -8.90
N VAL A 243 12.89 -23.89 -7.58
CA VAL A 243 13.90 -24.73 -6.92
C VAL A 243 13.72 -26.22 -7.20
N VAL A 244 12.48 -26.67 -7.44
CA VAL A 244 12.14 -28.07 -7.69
C VAL A 244 12.05 -28.33 -9.19
N THR A 245 12.36 -29.56 -9.62
CA THR A 245 12.24 -29.98 -11.02
C THR A 245 11.27 -31.14 -11.16
N ALA A 246 10.68 -31.28 -12.35
CA ALA A 246 9.85 -32.44 -12.71
C ALA A 246 10.58 -33.77 -12.45
N GLN A 247 11.88 -33.86 -12.74
CA GLN A 247 12.67 -35.07 -12.49
C GLN A 247 12.74 -35.40 -10.99
N THR A 248 12.95 -34.37 -10.16
CA THR A 248 13.02 -34.51 -8.70
C THR A 248 11.67 -34.98 -8.13
N LEU A 249 10.56 -34.34 -8.53
CA LEU A 249 9.21 -34.71 -8.09
C LEU A 249 8.86 -36.15 -8.47
N ASN A 250 9.12 -36.57 -9.71
CA ASN A 250 8.89 -37.94 -10.15
C ASN A 250 9.70 -38.96 -9.35
N SER A 251 10.93 -38.62 -8.99
CA SER A 251 11.78 -39.47 -8.15
C SER A 251 11.21 -39.60 -6.74
N TRP A 252 10.86 -38.48 -6.11
CA TRP A 252 10.28 -38.48 -4.76
C TRP A 252 8.92 -39.19 -4.72
N ALA A 253 8.06 -38.98 -5.71
CA ALA A 253 6.76 -39.65 -5.78
C ALA A 253 6.90 -41.18 -5.82
N ARG A 254 7.87 -41.69 -6.60
CA ARG A 254 8.15 -43.14 -6.65
C ARG A 254 8.63 -43.71 -5.32
N ILE A 255 9.48 -42.99 -4.59
CA ILE A 255 9.99 -43.45 -3.28
C ILE A 255 8.89 -43.37 -2.22
N PHE A 256 8.09 -42.31 -2.27
CA PHE A 256 7.00 -42.05 -1.34
C PHE A 256 5.84 -43.05 -1.46
N LEU A 257 5.34 -43.25 -2.69
CA LEU A 257 4.26 -44.19 -2.96
C LEU A 257 4.74 -45.64 -2.93
N ALA A 258 5.95 -45.90 -3.43
CA ALA A 258 6.49 -47.24 -3.61
C ALA A 258 5.55 -48.19 -4.37
N HIS A 259 4.76 -49.01 -3.66
CA HIS A 259 3.76 -49.91 -4.24
C HIS A 259 2.31 -49.43 -4.03
N THR A 260 2.12 -48.34 -3.31
CA THR A 260 0.81 -47.71 -3.06
C THR A 260 0.28 -47.05 -4.33
N VAL A 261 -0.99 -47.29 -4.63
CA VAL A 261 -1.69 -46.64 -5.74
C VAL A 261 -2.14 -45.24 -5.32
N GLU A 262 -2.12 -44.32 -6.27
CA GLU A 262 -2.59 -42.97 -6.05
C GLU A 262 -4.10 -42.92 -5.75
N ASP A 263 -4.47 -42.22 -4.68
CA ASP A 263 -5.85 -42.06 -4.19
C ASP A 263 -6.12 -40.62 -3.73
N GLU A 264 -7.30 -40.37 -3.16
CA GLU A 264 -7.73 -39.05 -2.71
C GLU A 264 -6.95 -38.51 -1.50
N TYR A 265 -6.28 -39.39 -0.74
CA TYR A 265 -5.50 -39.00 0.44
C TYR A 265 -4.06 -38.64 0.08
N ASN A 266 -3.45 -39.42 -0.82
CA ASN A 266 -2.06 -39.23 -1.23
C ASN A 266 -1.90 -38.37 -2.50
N CYS A 267 -2.99 -38.15 -3.25
CA CYS A 267 -3.02 -37.29 -4.43
C CYS A 267 -4.30 -36.43 -4.42
N PRO A 268 -4.35 -35.35 -3.62
CA PRO A 268 -5.53 -34.50 -3.42
C PRO A 268 -6.25 -34.04 -4.70
N THR A 269 -5.56 -33.85 -5.83
CA THR A 269 -6.22 -33.50 -7.10
C THR A 269 -7.15 -34.60 -7.64
N LYS A 270 -7.00 -35.86 -7.21
CA LYS A 270 -7.89 -36.98 -7.54
C LYS A 270 -9.16 -37.03 -6.71
N ALA A 271 -9.24 -36.29 -5.61
CA ALA A 271 -10.43 -36.21 -4.78
C ALA A 271 -11.67 -35.93 -5.64
N PRO A 272 -12.80 -36.64 -5.50
CA PRO A 272 -14.01 -36.37 -6.26
C PRO A 272 -14.65 -35.04 -5.85
N VAL A 273 -15.60 -34.54 -6.64
CA VAL A 273 -16.39 -33.36 -6.25
C VAL A 273 -17.21 -33.70 -5.00
N GLY A 274 -17.19 -32.82 -4.01
CA GLY A 274 -17.83 -33.00 -2.72
C GLY A 274 -16.93 -33.60 -1.64
N TRP A 275 -15.72 -34.05 -1.99
CA TRP A 275 -14.78 -34.62 -1.01
C TRP A 275 -14.41 -33.64 0.11
N TRP A 276 -14.30 -32.35 -0.23
CA TRP A 276 -13.89 -31.31 0.71
C TRP A 276 -15.06 -30.74 1.50
N LYS A 277 -16.31 -31.17 1.23
CA LYS A 277 -17.46 -30.71 2.00
C LYS A 277 -17.43 -31.29 3.41
N GLY A 278 -17.60 -30.43 4.41
CA GLY A 278 -17.69 -30.86 5.80
C GLY A 278 -16.36 -31.30 6.42
N LEU A 279 -15.21 -30.91 5.84
CA LEU A 279 -13.93 -31.05 6.56
C LEU A 279 -14.03 -30.39 7.94
N PRO A 280 -13.47 -31.00 9.00
CA PRO A 280 -13.56 -30.48 10.35
C PRO A 280 -12.55 -29.35 10.58
N VAL A 281 -12.68 -28.26 9.83
CA VAL A 281 -11.83 -27.06 9.92
C VAL A 281 -12.63 -25.81 9.60
N SER A 282 -12.43 -24.74 10.37
CA SER A 282 -13.16 -23.49 10.18
C SER A 282 -12.70 -22.69 8.96
N ARG A 283 -11.41 -22.74 8.63
CA ARG A 283 -10.82 -21.98 7.52
C ARG A 283 -9.51 -22.54 7.00
N ILE A 284 -9.23 -22.29 5.73
CA ILE A 284 -8.03 -22.78 5.06
C ILE A 284 -7.30 -21.63 4.36
N PHE A 285 -5.98 -21.59 4.48
CA PHE A 285 -5.11 -20.75 3.69
C PHE A 285 -4.28 -21.60 2.75
N VAL A 286 -4.30 -21.27 1.45
CA VAL A 286 -3.45 -21.88 0.43
C VAL A 286 -2.53 -20.81 -0.14
N GLY A 287 -1.23 -20.95 0.14
CA GLY A 287 -0.17 -20.08 -0.36
C GLY A 287 0.65 -20.76 -1.46
N ALA A 288 1.02 -20.03 -2.52
CA ALA A 288 1.93 -20.52 -3.56
C ALA A 288 2.69 -19.37 -4.24
N GLY A 289 3.88 -19.68 -4.75
CA GLY A 289 4.66 -18.80 -5.62
C GLY A 289 4.23 -18.89 -7.08
N GLY A 290 4.25 -17.76 -7.79
CA GLY A 290 3.92 -17.68 -9.22
C GLY A 290 4.94 -18.35 -10.14
N ASP A 291 6.17 -18.55 -9.68
CA ASP A 291 7.25 -19.24 -10.40
C ASP A 291 7.36 -20.72 -9.99
N GLU A 292 6.34 -21.31 -9.36
CA GLU A 292 6.32 -22.74 -8.97
C GLU A 292 6.01 -23.69 -10.14
N VAL A 293 6.68 -24.84 -10.18
CA VAL A 293 6.32 -25.95 -11.10
C VAL A 293 5.02 -26.66 -10.70
N LEU A 294 4.59 -26.47 -9.45
CA LEU A 294 3.37 -27.02 -8.86
C LEU A 294 2.19 -26.04 -8.88
N LEU A 295 2.35 -24.84 -9.48
CA LEU A 295 1.36 -23.78 -9.41
C LEU A 295 -0.03 -24.20 -9.92
N ASP A 296 -0.12 -24.82 -11.09
CA ASP A 296 -1.41 -25.20 -11.68
C ASP A 296 -2.18 -26.23 -10.85
N PRO A 297 -1.58 -27.36 -10.43
CA PRO A 297 -2.32 -28.32 -9.59
C PRO A 297 -2.71 -27.70 -8.23
N ILE A 298 -1.88 -26.82 -7.65
CA ILE A 298 -2.26 -26.09 -6.42
C ILE A 298 -3.50 -25.22 -6.68
N ARG A 299 -3.49 -24.42 -7.76
CA ARG A 299 -4.60 -23.53 -8.12
C ARG A 299 -5.88 -24.33 -8.38
N GLN A 300 -5.79 -25.42 -9.15
CA GLN A 300 -6.94 -26.28 -9.47
C GLN A 300 -7.58 -26.87 -8.20
N MET A 301 -6.76 -27.40 -7.30
CA MET A 301 -7.25 -27.94 -6.02
C MET A 301 -7.83 -26.83 -5.14
N ALA A 302 -7.15 -25.69 -5.01
CA ALA A 302 -7.59 -24.59 -4.15
C ALA A 302 -8.94 -24.02 -4.59
N GLU A 303 -9.16 -23.83 -5.90
CA GLU A 303 -10.45 -23.39 -6.43
C GLU A 303 -11.55 -24.44 -6.21
N LYS A 304 -11.22 -25.73 -6.34
CA LYS A 304 -12.15 -26.82 -6.00
C LYS A 304 -12.56 -26.80 -4.53
N MET A 305 -11.60 -26.61 -3.62
CA MET A 305 -11.88 -26.50 -2.18
C MET A 305 -12.72 -25.25 -1.88
N LYS A 306 -12.42 -24.11 -2.50
CA LYS A 306 -13.16 -22.85 -2.33
C LYS A 306 -14.61 -22.95 -2.78
N ALA A 307 -14.92 -23.82 -3.74
CA ALA A 307 -16.31 -24.11 -4.14
C ALA A 307 -17.06 -25.01 -3.14
N GLU A 308 -16.36 -25.71 -2.26
CA GLU A 308 -16.93 -26.72 -1.35
C GLU A 308 -16.87 -26.33 0.13
N LEU A 309 -16.02 -25.36 0.49
CA LEU A 309 -15.79 -24.88 1.86
C LEU A 309 -16.09 -23.38 1.98
N PRO A 310 -16.60 -22.93 3.15
CA PRO A 310 -17.06 -21.55 3.32
C PRO A 310 -15.93 -20.51 3.44
N ASP A 311 -14.74 -20.89 3.92
CA ASP A 311 -13.63 -19.95 4.16
C ASP A 311 -12.29 -20.53 3.66
N VAL A 312 -11.98 -20.29 2.39
CA VAL A 312 -10.71 -20.65 1.75
C VAL A 312 -10.05 -19.39 1.17
N SER A 313 -8.91 -19.03 1.74
CA SER A 313 -8.06 -17.93 1.29
C SER A 313 -6.97 -18.46 0.37
N ILE A 314 -6.87 -17.91 -0.84
CA ILE A 314 -5.87 -18.29 -1.83
C ILE A 314 -4.91 -17.11 -2.04
N SER A 315 -3.62 -17.35 -1.87
CA SER A 315 -2.56 -16.35 -2.01
C SER A 315 -1.52 -16.87 -2.99
N ILE A 316 -1.46 -16.25 -4.17
CA ILE A 316 -0.45 -16.56 -5.20
C ILE A 316 0.42 -15.31 -5.37
N VAL A 317 1.68 -15.38 -4.95
CA VAL A 317 2.59 -14.24 -5.04
C VAL A 317 3.41 -14.31 -6.33
N PRO A 318 3.34 -13.31 -7.22
CA PRO A 318 4.12 -13.30 -8.45
C PRO A 318 5.62 -13.42 -8.18
N ARG A 319 6.32 -14.21 -9.00
CA ARG A 319 7.79 -14.34 -9.00
C ARG A 319 8.41 -14.98 -7.75
N GLU A 320 7.60 -15.42 -6.79
CA GLU A 320 8.09 -16.30 -5.73
C GLU A 320 8.16 -17.76 -6.22
N PHE A 321 9.16 -18.51 -5.76
CA PHE A 321 9.35 -19.94 -6.06
C PHE A 321 8.84 -20.84 -4.93
N HIS A 322 8.96 -22.16 -5.10
CA HIS A 322 8.43 -23.14 -4.17
C HIS A 322 9.00 -22.97 -2.75
N VAL A 323 8.10 -22.86 -1.76
CA VAL A 323 8.42 -22.64 -0.33
C VAL A 323 9.41 -21.51 -0.06
N GLU A 324 9.35 -20.44 -0.87
CA GLU A 324 10.20 -19.26 -0.72
C GLU A 324 10.15 -18.64 0.69
N PRO A 325 8.99 -18.50 1.38
CA PRO A 325 8.92 -17.99 2.76
C PRO A 325 9.78 -18.70 3.79
N ILE A 326 10.17 -19.95 3.52
CA ILE A 326 11.04 -20.75 4.40
C ILE A 326 12.48 -20.70 3.85
N THR A 327 12.65 -20.67 2.53
CA THR A 327 13.95 -20.64 1.88
C THR A 327 14.66 -19.29 2.03
N ASP A 328 13.92 -18.17 2.09
CA ASP A 328 14.48 -16.83 2.32
C ASP A 328 15.31 -16.77 3.60
N PHE A 329 14.89 -17.46 4.67
CA PHE A 329 15.66 -17.57 5.92
C PHE A 329 16.98 -18.33 5.74
N ALA A 330 17.00 -19.39 4.91
CA ALA A 330 18.24 -20.10 4.58
C ALA A 330 19.20 -19.21 3.77
N LEU A 331 18.66 -18.39 2.88
CA LEU A 331 19.40 -17.45 2.04
C LEU A 331 19.76 -16.14 2.76
N LYS A 332 19.27 -15.93 3.99
CA LYS A 332 19.40 -14.70 4.78
C LYS A 332 18.88 -13.46 4.03
N ILE A 333 17.78 -13.63 3.29
CA ILE A 333 17.07 -12.55 2.60
C ILE A 333 15.86 -12.15 3.44
N THR A 334 15.46 -10.89 3.36
CA THR A 334 14.23 -10.38 4.00
C THR A 334 13.01 -11.20 3.52
N PRO A 335 12.14 -11.67 4.43
CA PRO A 335 10.98 -12.47 4.05
C PRO A 335 10.08 -11.78 3.02
N GLY A 336 9.71 -12.54 1.98
CA GLY A 336 8.84 -12.11 0.87
C GLY A 336 7.39 -11.79 1.26
N LEU A 337 6.56 -11.50 0.25
CA LEU A 337 5.16 -11.11 0.45
C LEU A 337 4.33 -12.28 0.97
N GLN A 338 4.65 -13.52 0.56
CA GLN A 338 3.92 -14.69 1.00
C GLN A 338 4.09 -14.96 2.50
N PHE A 339 5.28 -14.68 3.07
CA PHE A 339 5.51 -14.74 4.52
C PHE A 339 4.59 -13.77 5.29
N LYS A 340 4.46 -12.54 4.80
CA LYS A 340 3.58 -11.53 5.42
C LYS A 340 2.10 -11.94 5.35
N ALA A 341 1.68 -12.53 4.23
CA ALA A 341 0.33 -13.07 4.08
C ALA A 341 0.05 -14.21 5.07
N MET A 342 1.02 -15.11 5.28
CA MET A 342 0.95 -16.17 6.29
C MET A 342 0.82 -15.61 7.70
N ALA A 343 1.71 -14.69 8.10
CA ALA A 343 1.70 -14.08 9.43
C ALA A 343 0.37 -13.35 9.71
N SER A 344 -0.12 -12.57 8.74
CA SER A 344 -1.40 -11.87 8.84
C SER A 344 -2.58 -12.84 9.00
N TRP A 345 -2.66 -13.88 8.17
CA TRP A 345 -3.72 -14.87 8.26
C TRP A 345 -3.68 -15.62 9.59
N LEU A 346 -2.50 -15.96 10.10
CA LEU A 346 -2.33 -16.68 11.35
C LEU A 346 -2.79 -15.85 12.55
N ASN A 347 -2.39 -14.57 12.62
CA ASN A 347 -2.83 -13.64 13.66
C ASN A 347 -4.36 -13.48 13.65
N LYS A 348 -4.94 -13.24 12.48
CA LYS A 348 -6.38 -13.15 12.28
C LYS A 348 -7.13 -14.44 12.66
N THR A 349 -6.50 -15.59 12.46
CA THR A 349 -7.12 -16.89 12.72
C THR A 349 -7.12 -17.26 14.19
N LEU A 350 -6.02 -17.00 14.87
CA LEU A 350 -5.85 -17.39 16.26
C LEU A 350 -6.36 -16.33 17.25
N PHE A 351 -6.29 -15.03 16.91
CA PHE A 351 -6.38 -13.94 17.89
C PHE A 351 -7.34 -12.79 17.55
N GLU A 352 -7.92 -12.69 16.35
CA GLU A 352 -8.96 -11.67 16.11
C GLU A 352 -10.25 -12.01 16.88
N SER A 353 -10.67 -11.05 17.70
CA SER A 353 -11.96 -11.04 18.40
C SER A 353 -13.04 -10.45 17.48
N CYS A 354 -14.32 -10.82 17.64
CA CYS A 354 -15.38 -10.15 16.89
C CYS A 354 -15.39 -8.65 17.20
N ARG A 355 -15.82 -7.82 16.23
CA ARG A 355 -15.77 -6.35 16.35
C ARG A 355 -16.48 -5.85 17.61
N GLU A 356 -17.62 -6.43 17.98
CA GLU A 356 -18.34 -6.12 19.22
C GLU A 356 -17.56 -6.44 20.51
N CYS A 357 -16.90 -7.60 20.60
CA CYS A 357 -16.14 -7.98 21.79
C CYS A 357 -14.85 -7.17 21.92
N LEU A 358 -14.19 -6.89 20.79
CA LEU A 358 -13.04 -6.00 20.71
C LEU A 358 -13.42 -4.57 21.15
N ALA A 359 -14.57 -4.07 20.69
CA ALA A 359 -15.09 -2.76 21.08
C ALA A 359 -15.48 -2.66 22.57
N ARG A 360 -15.77 -3.80 23.22
CA ARG A 360 -16.20 -3.86 24.62
C ARG A 360 -15.10 -4.33 25.59
N GLY A 361 -13.91 -4.68 25.10
CA GLY A 361 -12.82 -5.23 25.92
C GLY A 361 -13.18 -6.57 26.58
N LEU A 362 -14.08 -7.36 25.96
CA LEU A 362 -14.57 -8.63 26.51
C LEU A 362 -13.96 -9.81 25.75
N GLN A 363 -13.73 -10.92 26.46
CA GLN A 363 -13.34 -12.19 25.85
C GLN A 363 -14.50 -12.74 25.01
N CYS A 364 -14.26 -13.01 23.73
CA CYS A 364 -15.29 -13.48 22.79
C CYS A 364 -15.63 -14.95 23.06
N LEU A 365 -16.82 -15.23 23.60
CA LEU A 365 -17.35 -16.57 23.80
C LEU A 365 -18.26 -16.95 22.62
N SER A 366 -18.12 -18.17 22.10
CA SER A 366 -18.99 -18.69 21.03
C SER A 366 -20.41 -18.84 21.58
N GLN A 367 -21.39 -18.20 20.92
CA GLN A 367 -22.80 -18.31 21.26
C GLN A 367 -23.51 -19.49 20.56
N GLU A 368 -22.77 -20.43 19.97
CA GLU A 368 -23.35 -21.61 19.32
C GLU A 368 -23.90 -22.66 20.30
N PHE A 369 -23.70 -22.51 21.61
CA PHE A 369 -24.23 -23.43 22.63
C PHE A 369 -24.86 -22.70 23.83
N PRO A 370 -25.97 -23.21 24.40
CA PRO A 370 -26.59 -22.63 25.60
C PRO A 370 -25.75 -22.87 26.87
N GLU A 371 -25.66 -21.86 27.74
CA GLU A 371 -24.93 -21.93 29.01
C GLU A 371 -25.57 -22.94 29.98
N PRO A 372 -24.78 -23.75 30.72
CA PRO A 372 -25.31 -24.62 31.76
C PRO A 372 -25.78 -23.81 32.99
N GLU A 373 -26.96 -24.15 33.50
CA GLU A 373 -27.56 -23.51 34.66
C GLU A 373 -26.76 -23.77 35.95
N ASN A 374 -26.44 -22.68 36.65
CA ASN A 374 -25.91 -22.56 38.03
C ASN A 374 -24.40 -22.34 38.19
N SER A 375 -23.98 -21.07 38.23
CA SER A 375 -22.65 -20.62 38.70
C SER A 375 -22.75 -19.51 39.79
N ARG A 376 -23.76 -19.56 40.67
CA ARG A 376 -23.96 -18.52 41.70
C ARG A 376 -23.19 -18.71 43.02
N GLU A 377 -22.30 -19.70 43.13
CA GLU A 377 -21.46 -19.92 44.32
C GLU A 377 -19.97 -19.62 44.14
N SER A 378 -19.45 -19.50 42.90
CA SER A 378 -18.01 -19.22 42.67
C SER A 378 -17.62 -17.75 42.85
N ASP A 379 -18.56 -16.82 42.63
CA ASP A 379 -18.23 -15.38 42.57
C ASP A 379 -18.00 -14.74 43.95
N ARG A 380 -18.60 -15.27 45.02
CA ARG A 380 -18.40 -14.74 46.38
C ARG A 380 -17.04 -15.09 46.97
N THR A 381 -16.49 -16.25 46.60
CA THR A 381 -15.18 -16.71 47.08
C THR A 381 -14.06 -15.91 46.41
N TYR A 382 -14.20 -15.60 45.12
CA TYR A 382 -13.24 -14.80 44.35
C TYR A 382 -13.19 -13.32 44.80
N LEU A 383 -14.35 -12.74 45.17
CA LEU A 383 -14.40 -11.37 45.69
C LEU A 383 -13.74 -11.24 47.08
N ASN A 384 -13.94 -12.22 47.96
CA ASN A 384 -13.35 -12.22 49.30
C ASN A 384 -11.82 -12.41 49.26
N GLU A 385 -11.29 -13.22 48.33
CA GLU A 385 -9.83 -13.36 48.15
C GLU A 385 -9.18 -12.06 47.61
N ARG A 386 -9.89 -11.31 46.76
CA ARG A 386 -9.39 -10.03 46.23
C ARG A 386 -9.38 -8.93 47.29
N MET A 387 -10.41 -8.86 48.15
CA MET A 387 -10.43 -7.89 49.25
C MET A 387 -9.33 -8.16 50.28
N ALA A 388 -9.11 -9.43 50.65
CA ALA A 388 -8.04 -9.81 51.59
C ALA A 388 -6.63 -9.47 51.07
N ARG A 389 -6.41 -9.53 49.74
CA ARG A 389 -5.12 -9.12 49.13
C ARG A 389 -4.90 -7.61 49.15
N VAL A 390 -5.96 -6.81 48.99
CA VAL A 390 -5.87 -5.35 49.01
C VAL A 390 -5.63 -4.85 50.43
N GLU A 391 -6.30 -5.43 51.43
CA GLU A 391 -6.12 -5.07 52.85
C GLU A 391 -4.69 -5.37 53.33
N ASN A 392 -4.11 -6.51 52.93
CA ASN A 392 -2.73 -6.89 53.29
C ASN A 392 -1.67 -5.99 52.61
N LEU A 393 -1.98 -5.45 51.42
CA LEU A 393 -1.11 -4.48 50.73
C LEU A 393 -1.18 -3.09 51.35
N LEU A 394 -2.36 -2.69 51.84
CA LEU A 394 -2.56 -1.41 52.54
C LEU A 394 -1.86 -1.41 53.91
N GLU A 395 -1.93 -2.52 54.64
CA GLU A 395 -1.28 -2.69 55.94
C GLU A 395 0.26 -2.65 55.81
N LYS A 396 0.82 -3.18 54.73
CA LYS A 396 2.27 -3.09 54.42
C LYS A 396 2.74 -1.70 54.02
N LEU A 397 1.86 -0.85 53.49
CA LEU A 397 2.19 0.53 53.13
C LEU A 397 2.07 1.48 54.34
N LEU A 398 1.16 1.21 55.28
CA LEU A 398 1.01 1.98 56.52
C LEU A 398 2.18 1.75 57.51
N ILE A 399 2.81 0.58 57.50
CA ILE A 399 3.99 0.28 58.34
C ILE A 399 5.25 1.08 57.89
N ARG A 400 5.25 1.68 56.70
CA ARG A 400 6.42 2.39 56.15
C ARG A 400 6.40 3.92 56.33
N VAL A 401 5.33 4.48 56.91
CA VAL A 401 5.16 5.95 57.03
C VAL A 401 5.25 6.47 58.48
N ASP A 402 5.23 5.60 59.51
CA ASP A 402 5.22 6.01 60.93
C ASP A 402 6.58 5.92 61.68
N GLY A 403 7.69 6.20 60.99
CA GLY A 403 9.02 6.31 61.60
C GLY A 403 9.52 7.76 61.76
N GLY A 404 8.90 8.55 62.65
CA GLY A 404 9.32 9.91 63.02
C GLY A 404 10.74 9.96 63.63
N SER A 405 11.59 10.93 63.23
CA SER A 405 11.78 12.28 63.80
C SER A 405 12.63 12.34 65.09
N ASN A 406 13.76 13.05 65.06
CA ASN A 406 14.24 13.99 66.12
C ASN A 406 15.68 14.49 65.85
N LEU A 407 15.87 15.80 65.58
CA LEU A 407 16.68 16.75 66.39
C LEU A 407 17.01 18.08 65.66
N GLU A 408 17.09 19.12 66.49
CA GLU A 408 16.96 20.57 66.27
C GLU A 408 18.14 21.34 65.60
N ARG A 409 17.81 22.60 65.21
CA ARG A 409 18.59 23.85 64.96
C ARG A 409 20.02 23.91 65.56
N ASP A 410 21.04 24.58 65.00
CA ASP A 410 21.12 25.98 64.53
C ASP A 410 22.51 26.28 63.85
N SER A 411 22.63 27.44 63.18
CA SER A 411 23.86 28.23 62.84
C SER A 411 24.80 27.89 61.64
N LYS A 412 24.86 28.80 60.65
CA LYS A 412 25.84 29.03 59.55
C LYS A 412 27.20 29.60 60.06
N PRO A 413 28.28 29.81 59.25
CA PRO A 413 28.59 29.43 57.85
C PRO A 413 30.03 28.84 57.60
N LEU A 414 30.29 28.41 56.35
CA LEU A 414 31.47 28.62 55.47
C LEU A 414 32.14 27.35 54.89
N MET A 415 32.15 27.29 53.53
CA MET A 415 33.07 26.62 52.58
C MET A 415 33.41 25.14 52.80
N GLU A 416 33.21 24.21 51.86
CA GLU A 416 33.82 24.14 50.53
C GLU A 416 33.17 22.98 49.73
N SER A 417 32.89 23.23 48.45
CA SER A 417 32.81 22.32 47.30
C SER A 417 32.21 20.90 47.40
N VAL A 418 31.01 20.71 46.83
CA VAL A 418 30.71 19.57 45.92
C VAL A 418 29.78 20.09 44.82
N GLU A 419 30.18 19.85 43.57
CA GLU A 419 29.48 20.24 42.35
C GLU A 419 28.07 19.62 42.28
N THR A 420 27.06 20.48 42.16
CA THR A 420 25.70 20.09 41.76
C THR A 420 25.68 19.78 40.27
N SER A 421 25.38 18.52 39.93
CA SER A 421 24.88 18.15 38.60
C SER A 421 23.55 18.86 38.32
N PRO A 422 23.27 19.34 37.10
CA PRO A 422 22.00 19.99 36.79
C PRO A 422 20.85 18.98 36.87
N GLU A 423 19.76 19.40 37.50
CA GLU A 423 18.49 18.69 37.59
C GLU A 423 18.01 18.18 36.22
N ALA A 424 17.62 16.90 36.19
CA ALA A 424 16.97 16.31 35.03
C ALA A 424 15.62 16.99 34.79
N SER A 425 15.43 17.53 33.59
CA SER A 425 14.16 18.09 33.12
C SER A 425 13.03 17.05 33.19
N PRO A 426 11.78 17.43 33.50
CA PRO A 426 10.65 16.51 33.43
C PRO A 426 10.46 15.98 31.99
N PRO A 427 9.90 14.78 31.80
CA PRO A 427 9.66 14.23 30.47
C PRO A 427 8.66 15.12 29.70
N ASN A 428 9.06 15.59 28.50
CA ASN A 428 8.18 16.33 27.60
C ASN A 428 6.97 15.45 27.20
N VAL A 429 5.78 15.81 27.68
CA VAL A 429 4.50 15.16 27.34
C VAL A 429 3.91 15.86 26.11
N THR A 430 3.54 15.11 25.07
CA THR A 430 2.77 15.66 23.94
C THR A 430 1.41 16.15 24.43
N PRO A 431 1.04 17.44 24.30
CA PRO A 431 -0.19 17.95 24.87
C PRO A 431 -1.41 17.35 24.15
N ALA A 432 -2.16 16.51 24.84
CA ALA A 432 -3.48 16.04 24.38
C ALA A 432 -4.48 17.23 24.34
N PRO A 433 -5.39 17.28 23.35
CA PRO A 433 -6.32 18.40 23.23
C PRO A 433 -7.24 18.49 24.44
N ASP A 434 -7.65 19.71 24.80
CA ASP A 434 -8.38 19.99 26.04
C ASP A 434 -9.73 19.30 26.13
N ASN A 435 -10.32 18.99 24.98
CA ASN A 435 -11.58 18.27 24.84
C ASN A 435 -11.40 16.74 24.75
N ALA A 436 -10.21 16.19 24.98
CA ALA A 436 -10.00 14.74 24.96
C ALA A 436 -10.87 14.09 26.05
N PRO A 437 -11.80 13.18 25.70
CA PRO A 437 -12.75 12.61 26.68
C PRO A 437 -12.08 11.87 27.84
N VAL A 438 -10.84 11.41 27.65
CA VAL A 438 -10.07 10.75 28.71
C VAL A 438 -9.55 11.76 29.74
N LEU A 439 -9.31 13.01 29.35
CA LEU A 439 -8.82 14.05 30.26
C LEU A 439 -9.93 14.59 31.17
N SER A 440 -11.18 14.61 30.71
CA SER A 440 -12.33 14.98 31.57
C SER A 440 -12.60 14.00 32.70
N LEU A 441 -12.06 12.77 32.64
CA LEU A 441 -12.05 11.84 33.77
C LEU A 441 -11.24 12.37 34.96
N PHE A 442 -10.26 13.24 34.69
CA PHE A 442 -9.35 13.78 35.68
C PHE A 442 -9.64 15.26 35.98
N ASP A 443 -10.13 16.01 35.00
CA ASP A 443 -10.57 17.40 35.12
C ASP A 443 -12.09 17.48 35.37
N ASN A 444 -12.49 17.28 36.62
CA ASN A 444 -13.88 17.38 37.09
C ASN A 444 -13.97 17.74 38.57
N ASP A 445 -15.18 18.14 39.00
CA ASP A 445 -15.49 18.56 40.37
C ASP A 445 -15.16 17.52 41.45
N ALA A 446 -15.05 16.24 41.10
CA ALA A 446 -14.78 15.18 42.07
C ALA A 446 -13.28 15.02 42.39
N LEU A 447 -12.39 15.28 41.43
CA LEU A 447 -10.94 15.09 41.59
C LEU A 447 -10.16 16.42 41.70
N GLY A 448 -10.80 17.56 41.43
CA GLY A 448 -10.25 18.89 41.72
C GLY A 448 -8.98 19.25 40.94
N PHE A 449 -8.74 18.60 39.79
CA PHE A 449 -7.57 18.89 38.96
C PHE A 449 -7.79 20.18 38.17
N GLN A 450 -7.32 21.31 38.68
CA GLN A 450 -7.20 22.52 37.87
C GLN A 450 -5.94 22.44 37.02
N ARG A 451 -6.10 22.46 35.69
CA ARG A 451 -4.98 22.63 34.78
C ARG A 451 -4.29 23.96 35.06
N PRO A 452 -2.95 24.01 35.03
CA PRO A 452 -2.25 25.29 35.03
C PRO A 452 -2.67 26.09 33.79
N ASP A 453 -3.20 27.30 33.98
CA ASP A 453 -3.60 28.24 32.90
C ASP A 453 -2.45 28.66 31.96
N THR A 454 -1.24 28.12 32.16
CA THR A 454 0.01 28.54 31.49
C THR A 454 0.92 27.37 31.16
N ALA A 455 0.37 26.22 30.74
CA ALA A 455 1.18 25.24 30.02
C ALA A 455 1.42 25.76 28.59
N ALA A 456 2.42 26.63 28.43
CA ALA A 456 2.91 27.02 27.12
C ALA A 456 3.20 25.76 26.31
N SER A 457 2.61 25.65 25.13
CA SER A 457 2.89 24.57 24.19
C SER A 457 4.31 24.75 23.66
N ASP A 458 5.32 24.30 24.40
CA ASP A 458 6.69 24.25 23.88
C ASP A 458 6.69 23.28 22.69
N PHE A 459 6.67 23.82 21.45
CA PHE A 459 6.86 23.04 20.22
C PHE A 459 8.35 22.87 19.88
N THR A 460 9.23 23.03 20.87
CA THR A 460 10.67 22.88 20.68
C THR A 460 11.13 21.42 20.75
N PRO A 461 12.13 21.09 19.92
CA PRO A 461 12.15 19.84 19.18
C PRO A 461 13.13 18.84 19.80
N TYR A 462 13.01 17.60 19.35
CA TYR A 462 13.87 16.47 19.69
C TYR A 462 13.55 15.86 21.05
N GLY A 463 12.54 14.98 21.05
CA GLY A 463 12.46 13.92 22.04
C GLY A 463 13.81 13.21 22.05
N THR A 464 14.60 13.47 23.09
CA THR A 464 15.92 12.89 23.34
C THR A 464 15.72 11.44 23.80
N ILE A 465 15.24 10.61 22.88
CA ILE A 465 15.45 9.17 22.99
C ILE A 465 16.94 8.97 22.71
N ASN A 466 17.65 8.41 23.68
CA ASN A 466 19.09 8.19 23.68
C ASN A 466 19.47 7.18 22.56
N ARG A 467 19.53 7.66 21.31
CA ARG A 467 19.78 6.88 20.09
C ARG A 467 21.14 7.26 19.50
N ASP A 468 21.83 6.29 18.89
CA ASP A 468 23.05 6.55 18.13
C ASP A 468 22.72 7.25 16.80
N TRP A 469 22.48 8.56 16.89
CA TRP A 469 22.31 9.44 15.74
C TRP A 469 23.55 9.45 14.82
N GLY A 470 24.72 9.03 15.31
CA GLY A 470 25.96 9.00 14.55
C GLY A 470 25.95 7.97 13.42
N LYS A 471 25.44 6.76 13.68
CA LYS A 471 25.30 5.74 12.63
C LYS A 471 24.32 6.16 11.54
N LEU A 472 23.14 6.62 11.95
CA LEU A 472 22.09 7.08 11.02
C LEU A 472 22.58 8.20 10.10
N ARG A 473 23.29 9.19 10.65
CA ARG A 473 23.89 10.28 9.87
C ARG A 473 24.92 9.78 8.88
N ARG A 474 25.81 8.86 9.27
CA ARG A 474 26.82 8.30 8.36
C ARG A 474 26.18 7.61 7.15
N ASP A 475 25.14 6.82 7.40
CA ASP A 475 24.43 6.10 6.33
C ASP A 475 23.71 7.05 5.37
N LEU A 476 23.13 8.16 5.88
CA LEU A 476 22.49 9.18 5.06
C LEU A 476 23.52 10.04 4.29
N LEU A 477 24.58 10.50 4.95
CA LEU A 477 25.62 11.33 4.34
C LEU A 477 26.36 10.63 3.19
N ALA A 478 26.43 9.29 3.21
CA ALA A 478 27.02 8.50 2.13
C ALA A 478 26.30 8.66 0.78
N LEU A 479 25.05 9.17 0.78
CA LEU A 479 24.26 9.40 -0.43
C LEU A 479 24.49 10.79 -1.04
N ILE A 480 25.16 11.70 -0.33
CA ILE A 480 25.40 13.07 -0.81
C ILE A 480 26.55 13.02 -1.85
N PRO A 481 26.30 13.42 -3.12
CA PRO A 481 27.33 13.46 -4.14
C PRO A 481 28.43 14.49 -3.86
N SER A 482 29.49 14.47 -4.67
CA SER A 482 30.58 15.44 -4.58
C SER A 482 30.08 16.90 -4.73
N GLN A 483 30.77 17.85 -4.11
CA GLN A 483 30.43 19.28 -4.23
C GLN A 483 30.41 19.77 -5.69
N ARG A 484 31.25 19.18 -6.56
CA ARG A 484 31.24 19.44 -8.00
C ARG A 484 29.92 18.99 -8.62
N THR A 485 29.50 17.75 -8.35
CA THR A 485 28.24 17.19 -8.84
C THR A 485 27.05 17.99 -8.33
N LEU A 486 27.02 18.36 -7.04
CA LEU A 486 25.97 19.19 -6.45
C LEU A 486 25.80 20.53 -7.15
N LYS A 487 26.91 21.17 -7.53
CA LYS A 487 26.88 22.41 -8.32
C LYS A 487 26.28 22.18 -9.70
N ILE A 488 26.73 21.12 -10.40
CA ILE A 488 26.26 20.78 -11.74
C ILE A 488 24.74 20.53 -11.74
N ILE A 489 24.22 19.67 -10.84
CA ILE A 489 22.78 19.37 -10.79
C ILE A 489 21.93 20.58 -10.36
N SER A 490 22.48 21.46 -9.50
CA SER A 490 21.77 22.67 -9.06
C SER A 490 21.63 23.71 -10.18
N GLU A 491 22.58 23.73 -11.12
CA GLU A 491 22.62 24.63 -12.28
C GLU A 491 21.94 24.01 -13.51
N ALA A 492 21.74 22.70 -13.55
CA ALA A 492 21.13 21.97 -14.67
C ALA A 492 19.66 22.34 -14.92
N SER A 493 18.91 22.71 -13.88
CA SER A 493 17.49 23.06 -13.96
C SER A 493 17.12 24.03 -12.86
N SER A 494 16.27 25.03 -13.15
CA SER A 494 15.69 25.90 -12.13
C SER A 494 14.36 25.38 -11.57
N SER A 495 13.79 24.31 -12.12
CA SER A 495 12.47 23.80 -11.76
C SER A 495 12.38 23.40 -10.29
N TRP A 496 13.43 22.77 -9.74
CA TRP A 496 13.48 22.43 -8.32
C TRP A 496 13.39 23.68 -7.42
N TRP A 497 13.95 24.82 -7.86
CA TRP A 497 13.92 26.07 -7.09
C TRP A 497 12.56 26.75 -7.18
N LEU A 498 11.89 26.69 -8.34
CA LEU A 498 10.49 27.13 -8.48
C LEU A 498 9.57 26.31 -7.56
N MET A 499 9.79 24.99 -7.48
CA MET A 499 9.11 24.11 -6.53
C MET A 499 9.46 24.49 -5.08
N ARG A 500 10.72 24.80 -4.76
CA ARG A 500 11.09 25.28 -3.40
C ARG A 500 10.31 26.51 -2.97
N MET A 501 10.22 27.51 -3.85
CA MET A 501 9.41 28.70 -3.62
C MET A 501 7.94 28.34 -3.38
N GLN A 502 7.38 27.41 -4.16
CA GLN A 502 5.99 26.95 -4.03
C GLN A 502 5.71 26.15 -2.77
N LEU A 503 6.61 25.24 -2.39
CA LEU A 503 6.40 24.31 -1.27
C LEU A 503 6.74 24.91 0.09
N PHE A 504 7.69 25.83 0.16
CA PHE A 504 8.22 26.33 1.45
C PHE A 504 8.34 27.85 1.56
N ASN A 505 8.03 28.62 0.51
CA ASN A 505 8.29 30.07 0.46
C ASN A 505 9.75 30.42 0.79
N ASP A 506 10.68 29.62 0.26
CA ASP A 506 12.11 29.70 0.53
C ASP A 506 12.88 30.10 -0.73
N ASP A 507 13.48 31.30 -0.69
CA ASP A 507 14.20 31.93 -1.80
C ASP A 507 15.69 31.58 -1.86
N ASP A 508 16.16 30.69 -0.97
CA ASP A 508 17.54 30.21 -0.98
C ASP A 508 17.86 29.52 -2.32
N LYS A 509 18.77 30.13 -3.06
CA LYS A 509 19.23 29.67 -4.38
C LYS A 509 20.26 28.54 -4.27
N SER A 510 20.81 28.30 -3.08
CA SER A 510 21.73 27.19 -2.82
C SER A 510 20.95 25.88 -2.71
N LEU A 511 21.50 24.79 -3.26
CA LEU A 511 20.82 23.49 -3.17
C LEU A 511 20.77 22.98 -1.73
N LEU A 512 21.89 23.11 -1.01
CA LEU A 512 22.01 22.74 0.39
C LEU A 512 22.08 24.01 1.24
N SER A 513 21.07 24.19 2.09
CA SER A 513 20.98 25.33 3.04
C SER A 513 22.03 25.28 4.15
N SER A 514 22.74 24.16 4.30
CA SER A 514 23.77 23.93 5.32
C SER A 514 25.00 23.32 4.68
N SER A 515 26.18 23.67 5.21
CA SER A 515 27.45 23.10 4.74
C SER A 515 27.54 21.60 5.06
N GLU A 516 28.34 20.83 4.32
CA GLU A 516 28.55 19.40 4.60
C GLU A 516 29.07 19.18 6.04
N GLY A 517 29.87 20.12 6.55
CA GLY A 517 30.36 20.12 7.93
C GLY A 517 29.25 20.31 8.97
N GLU A 518 28.28 21.19 8.69
CA GLU A 518 27.10 21.39 9.55
C GLU A 518 26.20 20.16 9.55
N LEU A 519 25.93 19.58 8.37
CA LEU A 519 25.09 18.39 8.22
C LEU A 519 25.60 17.19 9.02
N ARG A 520 26.92 17.08 9.22
CA ARG A 520 27.53 16.05 10.08
C ARG A 520 27.11 16.16 11.54
N SER A 521 26.68 17.34 11.99
CA SER A 521 26.23 17.60 13.37
C SER A 521 24.72 17.84 13.50
N SER A 522 24.01 18.05 12.39
CA SER A 522 22.57 18.31 12.34
C SER A 522 21.70 17.09 12.68
N HIS A 523 20.42 17.33 12.96
CA HIS A 523 19.43 16.27 13.12
C HIS A 523 19.23 15.47 11.81
N PRO A 524 18.99 14.14 11.86
CA PRO A 524 18.83 13.31 10.66
C PRO A 524 17.76 13.78 9.67
N THR A 525 16.70 14.44 10.12
CA THR A 525 15.67 15.02 9.23
C THR A 525 16.23 16.13 8.34
N ILE A 526 17.19 16.93 8.83
CA ILE A 526 17.85 17.96 8.03
C ILE A 526 18.69 17.32 6.92
N VAL A 527 19.39 16.22 7.25
CA VAL A 527 20.16 15.44 6.27
C VAL A 527 19.24 14.74 5.27
N GLY A 528 18.14 14.14 5.74
CA GLY A 528 17.13 13.50 4.88
C GLY A 528 16.50 14.50 3.90
N LYS A 529 16.17 15.70 4.36
CA LYS A 529 15.65 16.78 3.52
C LYS A 529 16.64 17.21 2.44
N ALA A 530 17.91 17.35 2.78
CA ALA A 530 18.98 17.64 1.81
C ALA A 530 19.06 16.56 0.72
N ILE A 531 18.99 15.28 1.10
CA ILE A 531 19.01 14.15 0.17
C ILE A 531 17.78 14.16 -0.75
N LEU A 532 16.60 14.48 -0.23
CA LEU A 532 15.39 14.57 -1.05
C LEU A 532 15.45 15.75 -2.04
N TRP A 533 16.06 16.88 -1.67
CA TRP A 533 16.33 17.96 -2.63
C TRP A 533 17.28 17.53 -3.75
N ILE A 534 18.32 16.76 -3.42
CA ILE A 534 19.24 16.18 -4.42
C ILE A 534 18.47 15.24 -5.35
N ALA A 535 17.63 14.37 -4.79
CA ALA A 535 16.79 13.46 -5.57
C ALA A 535 15.85 14.23 -6.51
N LEU A 536 15.22 15.31 -6.03
CA LEU A 536 14.38 16.17 -6.86
C LEU A 536 15.16 16.85 -7.97
N CYS A 537 16.37 17.38 -7.71
CA CYS A 537 17.21 17.95 -8.77
C CYS A 537 17.57 16.93 -9.85
N LEU A 538 17.92 15.70 -9.45
CA LEU A 538 18.23 14.61 -10.37
C LEU A 538 17.01 14.19 -11.20
N GLN A 539 15.81 14.20 -10.60
CA GLN A 539 14.55 13.93 -11.31
C GLN A 539 14.21 15.03 -12.32
N GLN A 540 14.58 16.29 -12.05
CA GLN A 540 14.31 17.45 -12.90
C GLN A 540 15.43 17.75 -13.91
N LEU A 541 16.32 16.80 -14.18
CA LEU A 541 17.36 16.95 -15.20
C LEU A 541 16.73 17.02 -16.60
N PRO A 542 17.19 17.93 -17.48
CA PRO A 542 16.74 17.97 -18.87
C PRO A 542 16.95 16.64 -19.60
N SER A 543 16.07 16.30 -20.54
CA SER A 543 16.15 15.04 -21.29
C SER A 543 17.44 14.89 -22.11
N GLU A 544 18.06 16.00 -22.51
CA GLU A 544 19.30 16.04 -23.30
C GLU A 544 20.55 16.30 -22.43
N PHE A 545 20.42 16.19 -21.10
CA PHE A 545 21.52 16.49 -20.19
C PHE A 545 22.69 15.50 -20.35
N ASP A 546 23.92 16.01 -20.36
CA ASP A 546 25.13 15.18 -20.40
C ASP A 546 25.33 14.45 -19.08
N LEU A 547 24.79 13.24 -18.98
CA LEU A 547 24.89 12.38 -17.80
C LEU A 547 26.34 12.03 -17.45
N ALA A 548 27.26 12.02 -18.42
CA ALA A 548 28.67 11.70 -18.17
C ALA A 548 29.37 12.76 -17.32
N SER A 549 28.83 13.99 -17.31
CA SER A 549 29.37 15.10 -16.51
C SER A 549 29.19 14.95 -14.99
N LEU A 550 28.28 14.08 -14.54
CA LEU A 550 27.85 14.00 -13.14
C LEU A 550 28.80 13.20 -12.22
N ASP A 551 29.75 12.43 -12.77
CA ASP A 551 30.70 11.59 -12.02
C ASP A 551 30.04 10.74 -10.91
N LEU A 552 28.83 10.22 -11.20
CA LEU A 552 28.05 9.40 -10.29
C LEU A 552 28.41 7.92 -10.45
N HIS A 553 28.36 7.17 -9.33
CA HIS A 553 28.59 5.72 -9.34
C HIS A 553 27.47 4.90 -10.00
N SER A 554 26.30 5.50 -10.19
CA SER A 554 25.10 4.90 -10.78
C SER A 554 24.37 5.91 -11.65
N LEU A 555 23.39 5.44 -12.43
CA LEU A 555 22.53 6.30 -13.22
C LEU A 555 21.69 7.21 -12.30
N PRO A 556 21.34 8.45 -12.72
CA PRO A 556 20.63 9.42 -11.88
C PRO A 556 19.35 8.87 -11.25
N TRP A 557 18.51 8.17 -12.02
CA TRP A 557 17.25 7.61 -11.52
C TRP A 557 17.46 6.47 -10.50
N VAL A 558 18.54 5.71 -10.61
CA VAL A 558 18.91 4.68 -9.61
C VAL A 558 19.30 5.37 -8.29
N LEU A 559 20.04 6.46 -8.37
CA LEU A 559 20.40 7.25 -7.19
C LEU A 559 19.16 7.93 -6.57
N VAL A 560 18.23 8.44 -7.38
CA VAL A 560 16.95 8.97 -6.92
C VAL A 560 16.18 7.91 -6.13
N GLU A 561 16.05 6.69 -6.67
CA GLU A 561 15.36 5.59 -5.99
C GLU A 561 16.06 5.19 -4.68
N GLU A 562 17.39 5.14 -4.66
CA GLU A 562 18.16 4.85 -3.45
C GLU A 562 17.96 5.95 -2.38
N CYS A 563 18.06 7.23 -2.78
CA CYS A 563 17.81 8.38 -1.93
C CYS A 563 16.43 8.33 -1.28
N ILE A 564 15.37 8.13 -2.07
CA ILE A 564 13.99 8.05 -1.58
C ILE A 564 13.85 6.85 -0.63
N THR A 565 14.32 5.67 -1.04
CA THR A 565 14.19 4.43 -0.24
C THR A 565 14.86 4.57 1.12
N ARG A 566 16.08 5.12 1.15
CA ARG A 566 16.85 5.31 2.37
C ARG A 566 16.21 6.34 3.29
N VAL A 567 15.85 7.52 2.78
CA VAL A 567 15.18 8.55 3.60
C VAL A 567 13.81 8.06 4.09
N SER A 568 13.06 7.35 3.24
CA SER A 568 11.76 6.79 3.62
C SER A 568 11.88 5.79 4.78
N THR A 569 12.86 4.87 4.70
CA THR A 569 13.07 3.82 5.70
C THR A 569 13.68 4.36 6.99
N LEU A 570 14.64 5.28 6.88
CA LEU A 570 15.49 5.72 8.00
C LEU A 570 14.97 6.98 8.70
N VAL A 571 14.15 7.79 8.03
CA VAL A 571 13.63 9.06 8.54
C VAL A 571 12.10 9.06 8.54
N CYS A 572 11.47 8.94 7.37
CA CYS A 572 10.02 9.14 7.23
C CYS A 572 9.17 8.05 7.90
N SER A 573 9.73 6.85 8.09
CA SER A 573 9.02 5.72 8.70
C SER A 573 9.02 5.72 10.22
N ASP A 574 9.92 6.47 10.85
CA ASP A 574 10.08 6.49 12.31
C ASP A 574 9.40 7.73 12.90
N ASP A 575 8.25 7.51 13.55
CA ASP A 575 7.42 8.58 14.12
C ASP A 575 8.17 9.43 15.14
N SER A 576 9.17 8.90 15.84
CA SER A 576 9.98 9.68 16.79
C SER A 576 10.94 10.66 16.11
N ILE A 577 11.36 10.36 14.88
CA ILE A 577 12.29 11.18 14.09
C ILE A 577 11.52 12.22 13.26
N VAL A 578 10.43 11.79 12.63
CA VAL A 578 9.66 12.63 11.70
C VAL A 578 8.71 13.61 12.40
N SER A 579 8.51 13.49 13.72
CA SER A 579 7.67 14.37 14.54
C SER A 579 8.31 15.76 14.80
N CYS A 580 8.75 16.43 13.75
CA CYS A 580 9.25 17.80 13.77
C CYS A 580 9.03 18.48 12.40
N ILE A 581 9.19 19.80 12.32
CA ILE A 581 8.95 20.52 11.07
C ILE A 581 9.80 20.00 9.90
N ASP A 582 11.09 19.75 10.11
CA ASP A 582 11.97 19.22 9.05
C ASP A 582 11.59 17.78 8.65
N GLY A 583 11.00 17.00 9.56
CA GLY A 583 10.45 15.67 9.27
C GLY A 583 9.19 15.75 8.41
N LEU A 584 8.27 16.68 8.72
CA LEU A 584 7.10 16.95 7.88
C LEU A 584 7.51 17.42 6.48
N GLU A 585 8.53 18.28 6.37
CA GLU A 585 9.09 18.70 5.09
C GLU A 585 9.69 17.51 4.31
N CYS A 586 10.29 16.53 4.98
CA CYS A 586 10.74 15.29 4.32
C CYS A 586 9.57 14.50 3.71
N LEU A 587 8.46 14.34 4.45
CA LEU A 587 7.26 13.66 3.94
C LEU A 587 6.63 14.41 2.76
N VAL A 588 6.63 15.74 2.80
CA VAL A 588 6.14 16.59 1.72
C VAL A 588 7.02 16.49 0.47
N LEU A 589 8.35 16.56 0.62
CA LEU A 589 9.28 16.35 -0.50
C LEU A 589 9.18 14.94 -1.10
N GLN A 590 9.07 13.91 -0.25
CA GLN A 590 8.86 12.53 -0.69
C GLN A 590 7.56 12.42 -1.50
N GLY A 591 6.49 13.07 -1.03
CA GLY A 591 5.20 13.13 -1.73
C GLY A 591 5.31 13.82 -3.10
N LEU A 592 6.05 14.94 -3.18
CA LEU A 592 6.31 15.64 -4.44
C LEU A 592 7.07 14.75 -5.45
N ILE A 593 8.12 14.07 -5.00
CA ILE A 593 8.92 13.20 -5.88
C ILE A 593 8.07 12.03 -6.39
N PHE A 594 7.24 11.41 -5.54
CA PHE A 594 6.26 10.41 -5.97
C PHE A 594 5.24 10.96 -6.95
N SER A 595 4.78 12.19 -6.75
CA SER A 595 3.85 12.85 -7.65
C SER A 595 4.45 13.08 -9.04
N ASN A 596 5.72 13.49 -9.10
CA ASN A 596 6.46 13.64 -10.35
C ASN A 596 6.70 12.29 -11.04
N ASP A 597 7.04 11.25 -10.27
CA ASP A 597 7.15 9.86 -10.75
C ASP A 597 5.81 9.28 -11.25
N GLY A 598 4.68 9.95 -11.00
CA GLY A 598 3.37 9.43 -11.35
C GLY A 598 2.96 8.24 -10.46
N LYS A 599 3.32 8.32 -9.17
CA LYS A 599 2.88 7.41 -8.09
C LYS A 599 1.87 8.14 -7.21
N LEU A 600 0.68 8.43 -7.77
CA LEU A 600 -0.32 9.30 -7.15
C LEU A 600 -0.79 8.83 -5.78
N ARG A 601 -0.97 7.51 -5.58
CA ARG A 601 -1.41 6.95 -4.29
C ARG A 601 -0.29 7.00 -3.26
N SER A 602 0.95 6.67 -3.62
CA SER A 602 2.10 6.86 -2.73
C SER A 602 2.30 8.32 -2.35
N ALA A 603 2.12 9.24 -3.30
CA ALA A 603 2.16 10.67 -3.02
C ALA A 603 1.07 11.06 -2.01
N TRP A 604 -0.18 10.68 -2.26
CA TRP A 604 -1.31 10.91 -1.35
C TRP A 604 -1.07 10.33 0.05
N LEU A 605 -0.59 9.10 0.17
CA LEU A 605 -0.27 8.48 1.46
C LEU A 605 0.83 9.25 2.22
N SER A 606 1.84 9.77 1.52
CA SER A 606 2.90 10.59 2.12
C SER A 606 2.34 11.87 2.74
N TYR A 607 1.48 12.59 2.00
CA TYR A 607 0.80 13.79 2.50
C TYR A 607 -0.21 13.48 3.61
N ARG A 608 -0.94 12.35 3.51
CA ARG A 608 -1.88 11.90 4.55
C ARG A 608 -1.15 11.59 5.85
N ARG A 609 0.02 10.95 5.78
CA ARG A 609 0.87 10.72 6.94
C ARG A 609 1.38 12.04 7.53
N ALA A 610 1.81 12.97 6.69
CA ALA A 610 2.24 14.31 7.14
C ALA A 610 1.11 15.05 7.87
N ALA A 611 -0.13 14.98 7.36
CA ALA A 611 -1.30 15.58 8.00
C ALA A 611 -1.54 14.99 9.40
N ASN A 612 -1.50 13.65 9.52
CA ASN A 612 -1.71 12.97 10.80
C ASN A 612 -0.61 13.31 11.82
N ILE A 613 0.66 13.32 11.41
CA ILE A 613 1.78 13.68 12.29
C ILE A 613 1.69 15.15 12.72
N ALA A 614 1.37 16.06 11.79
CA ALA A 614 1.18 17.48 12.10
C ALA A 614 0.02 17.68 13.11
N GLN A 615 -1.04 16.86 13.05
CA GLN A 615 -2.08 16.86 14.07
C GLN A 615 -1.55 16.42 15.45
N ILE A 616 -0.75 15.36 15.50
CA ILE A 616 -0.16 14.85 16.75
C ILE A 616 0.78 15.88 17.39
N ILE A 617 1.63 16.55 16.58
CA ILE A 617 2.53 17.61 17.07
C ILE A 617 1.75 18.85 17.51
N GLY A 618 0.53 19.04 16.99
CA GLY A 618 -0.33 20.18 17.35
C GLY A 618 -0.23 21.37 16.40
N PHE A 619 0.33 21.21 15.19
CA PHE A 619 0.46 22.30 14.18
C PHE A 619 -0.88 22.85 13.69
N HIS A 620 -1.98 22.15 13.96
CA HIS A 620 -3.35 22.58 13.68
C HIS A 620 -3.90 23.57 14.72
N ARG A 621 -3.24 23.71 15.89
CA ARG A 621 -3.66 24.59 16.99
C ARG A 621 -2.99 25.94 16.78
N ALA A 622 -3.79 26.99 16.60
CA ALA A 622 -3.34 28.30 16.15
C ALA A 622 -2.77 29.20 17.28
N GLU A 623 -2.32 28.65 18.40
CA GLU A 623 -1.75 29.46 19.48
C GLU A 623 -0.21 29.37 19.50
N PRO A 624 0.50 30.50 19.36
CA PRO A 624 1.94 30.55 19.51
C PRO A 624 2.33 30.30 20.97
N ALA A 625 3.32 29.45 21.20
CA ALA A 625 4.04 29.48 22.47
C ALA A 625 4.65 30.88 22.64
N PRO A 626 4.52 31.55 23.80
CA PRO A 626 5.02 32.91 24.02
C PRO A 626 6.55 33.07 23.82
N ASN A 627 7.29 31.96 23.68
CA ASN A 627 8.75 31.92 23.53
C ASN A 627 9.24 31.50 22.13
N GLU A 628 8.37 31.26 21.14
CA GLU A 628 8.78 30.76 19.83
C GLU A 628 9.07 31.85 18.79
N ASN A 629 10.14 31.66 18.01
CA ASN A 629 10.59 32.58 16.97
C ASN A 629 9.53 32.71 15.85
N ALA A 630 9.14 33.94 15.51
CA ALA A 630 8.19 34.24 14.42
C ALA A 630 8.51 33.51 13.09
N LYS A 631 9.80 33.27 12.81
CA LYS A 631 10.25 32.50 11.64
C LYS A 631 9.79 31.04 11.67
N TYR A 632 9.80 30.40 12.84
CA TYR A 632 9.37 29.01 13.01
C TYR A 632 7.85 28.88 12.81
N GLN A 633 7.07 29.79 13.40
CA GLN A 633 5.62 29.82 13.27
C GLN A 633 5.15 30.05 11.83
N HIS A 634 5.81 30.96 11.11
CA HIS A 634 5.56 31.18 9.69
C HIS A 634 5.77 29.89 8.89
N ARG A 635 6.89 29.20 9.15
CA ARG A 635 7.25 27.95 8.48
C ARG A 635 6.26 26.82 8.79
N ALA A 636 5.84 26.69 10.05
CA ALA A 636 4.86 25.69 10.50
C ALA A 636 3.48 25.92 9.86
N THR A 637 3.03 27.18 9.83
CA THR A 637 1.77 27.57 9.20
C THR A 637 1.80 27.30 7.68
N PHE A 638 2.91 27.63 7.03
CA PHE A 638 3.07 27.43 5.59
C PHE A 638 3.04 25.93 5.22
N ILE A 639 3.80 25.10 5.93
CA ILE A 639 3.85 23.66 5.63
C ILE A 639 2.51 22.99 5.94
N TRP A 640 1.81 23.40 7.00
CA TRP A 640 0.47 22.92 7.32
C TRP A 640 -0.55 23.23 6.22
N ARG A 641 -0.56 24.49 5.75
CA ARG A 641 -1.38 24.94 4.61
C ARG A 641 -1.11 24.10 3.37
N HIS A 642 0.16 23.86 3.06
CA HIS A 642 0.57 23.07 1.90
C HIS A 642 0.11 21.61 2.01
N ILE A 643 0.31 20.96 3.16
CA ILE A 643 -0.13 19.58 3.41
C ILE A 643 -1.63 19.43 3.16
N LEU A 644 -2.46 20.31 3.74
CA LEU A 644 -3.92 20.24 3.58
C LEU A 644 -4.38 20.52 2.16
N MET A 645 -3.74 21.46 1.47
CA MET A 645 -4.02 21.78 0.08
C MET A 645 -3.78 20.56 -0.82
N VAL A 646 -2.61 19.94 -0.73
CA VAL A 646 -2.25 18.80 -1.59
C VAL A 646 -3.03 17.54 -1.22
N ASP A 647 -3.28 17.30 0.07
CA ASP A 647 -4.13 16.20 0.52
C ASP A 647 -5.52 16.26 -0.10
N ARG A 648 -6.18 17.43 -0.05
CA ARG A 648 -7.51 17.63 -0.64
C ARG A 648 -7.48 17.52 -2.15
N HIS A 649 -6.44 18.06 -2.77
CA HIS A 649 -6.25 17.99 -4.21
C HIS A 649 -6.14 16.54 -4.69
N PHE A 650 -5.28 15.71 -4.09
CA PHE A 650 -5.16 14.29 -4.44
C PHE A 650 -6.40 13.49 -4.04
N SER A 651 -7.05 13.83 -2.93
CA SER A 651 -8.31 13.18 -2.52
C SER A 651 -9.43 13.38 -3.54
N LEU A 652 -9.51 14.56 -4.18
CA LEU A 652 -10.44 14.83 -5.28
C LEU A 652 -10.14 13.99 -6.51
N ILE A 653 -8.87 13.87 -6.90
CA ILE A 653 -8.46 13.05 -8.05
C ILE A 653 -8.81 11.57 -7.80
N LEU A 654 -8.49 11.06 -6.61
CA LEU A 654 -8.68 9.65 -6.26
C LEU A 654 -10.11 9.28 -5.83
N GLY A 655 -10.98 10.27 -5.59
CA GLY A 655 -12.35 10.05 -5.13
C GLY A 655 -12.46 9.61 -3.66
N VAL A 656 -11.54 10.04 -2.79
CA VAL A 656 -11.50 9.66 -1.37
C VAL A 656 -11.75 10.86 -0.43
N HIS A 657 -11.92 10.59 0.87
CA HIS A 657 -12.09 11.62 1.89
C HIS A 657 -10.78 12.39 2.15
N GLY A 658 -10.88 13.70 2.42
CA GLY A 658 -9.76 14.52 2.90
C GLY A 658 -9.35 14.13 4.33
N ALA A 659 -8.14 14.54 4.76
CA ALA A 659 -7.59 14.20 6.08
C ALA A 659 -8.42 14.79 7.22
N ILE A 660 -8.92 16.01 7.02
CA ILE A 660 -9.65 16.78 8.04
C ILE A 660 -10.82 17.50 7.37
N SER A 661 -12.00 17.40 7.99
CA SER A 661 -13.22 18.08 7.54
C SER A 661 -13.11 19.60 7.71
N ASN A 662 -13.90 20.35 6.95
CA ASN A 662 -13.99 21.80 7.12
C ASN A 662 -14.44 22.19 8.53
N THR A 663 -15.44 21.47 9.07
CA THR A 663 -15.96 21.69 10.43
C THR A 663 -14.90 21.53 11.50
N ALA A 664 -14.06 20.49 11.41
CA ALA A 664 -12.98 20.29 12.39
C ALA A 664 -11.98 21.46 12.36
N ILE A 665 -11.66 21.98 11.16
CA ILE A 665 -10.78 23.15 11.01
C ILE A 665 -11.40 24.42 11.60
N ASP A 666 -12.70 24.63 11.40
CA ASP A 666 -13.42 25.79 11.96
C ASP A 666 -13.45 25.76 13.50
N VAL A 667 -13.64 24.57 14.08
CA VAL A 667 -13.55 24.37 15.54
C VAL A 667 -12.14 24.68 16.06
N TYR A 668 -11.08 24.35 15.32
CA TYR A 668 -9.71 24.66 15.72
C TYR A 668 -9.36 26.16 15.61
N GLN A 669 -10.04 26.92 14.75
CA GLN A 669 -9.77 28.35 14.51
C GLN A 669 -10.59 29.30 15.40
N SER A 670 -11.57 28.79 16.15
CA SER A 670 -12.52 29.60 16.94
C SER A 670 -12.13 29.74 18.42
N ASN A 671 -10.83 29.70 18.76
CA ASN A 671 -10.41 29.72 20.15
C ASN A 671 -10.76 31.08 20.84
N PRO A 672 -11.44 31.10 22.00
CA PRO A 672 -11.96 32.33 22.62
C PRO A 672 -10.91 33.24 23.29
N SER A 673 -9.65 32.80 23.35
CA SER A 673 -8.51 33.45 24.02
C SER A 673 -7.86 34.59 23.21
N ASP A 674 -8.25 34.78 21.94
CA ASP A 674 -7.68 35.81 21.08
C ASP A 674 -8.10 37.23 21.54
N SER A 675 -7.16 37.93 22.17
CA SER A 675 -7.30 39.35 22.51
C SER A 675 -7.49 40.19 21.24
N GLN A 676 -8.49 41.08 21.25
CA GLN A 676 -8.88 41.94 20.12
C GLN A 676 -7.80 42.93 19.63
N ASP A 677 -6.62 42.98 20.25
CA ASP A 677 -5.57 43.97 20.00
C ASP A 677 -4.30 43.43 19.29
N LEU A 678 -4.27 42.15 18.90
CA LEU A 678 -3.20 41.62 18.03
C LEU A 678 -3.52 41.93 16.56
N PRO A 679 -2.50 42.23 15.71
CA PRO A 679 -2.71 42.57 14.31
C PRO A 679 -3.38 41.38 13.60
N VAL A 680 -4.68 41.59 13.42
CA VAL A 680 -5.71 40.75 12.82
C VAL A 680 -5.21 39.44 12.20
N HIS A 681 -5.73 38.33 12.73
CA HIS A 681 -5.87 37.01 12.10
C HIS A 681 -6.71 37.07 10.78
N ASN A 682 -6.47 38.06 9.93
CA ASN A 682 -7.27 38.40 8.74
C ASN A 682 -7.00 37.50 7.53
N GLU A 683 -6.00 36.61 7.59
CA GLU A 683 -5.85 35.55 6.59
C GLU A 683 -6.16 34.20 7.24
N SER A 684 -7.34 33.65 6.94
CA SER A 684 -7.74 32.27 7.26
C SER A 684 -6.53 31.33 7.18
N VAL A 685 -6.21 30.63 8.28
CA VAL A 685 -5.11 29.64 8.32
C VAL A 685 -5.28 28.58 7.23
N LEU A 686 -6.49 28.38 6.71
CA LEU A 686 -6.74 27.53 5.55
C LEU A 686 -6.92 28.37 4.27
N ASN A 687 -6.18 28.01 3.22
CA ASN A 687 -6.39 28.58 1.87
C ASN A 687 -7.88 28.43 1.48
N PRO A 688 -8.58 29.49 1.03
CA PRO A 688 -10.00 29.41 0.70
C PRO A 688 -10.33 28.36 -0.37
N LEU A 689 -9.45 28.15 -1.35
CA LEU A 689 -9.61 27.09 -2.35
C LEU A 689 -9.50 25.69 -1.72
N ALA A 690 -8.69 25.52 -0.66
CA ALA A 690 -8.68 24.29 0.10
C ALA A 690 -10.06 24.04 0.72
N ARG A 691 -10.71 25.06 1.31
CA ARG A 691 -12.08 24.95 1.88
C ARG A 691 -13.08 24.48 0.83
N ILE A 692 -13.07 25.11 -0.34
CA ILE A 692 -13.92 24.73 -1.48
C ILE A 692 -13.66 23.28 -1.89
N ALA A 693 -12.39 22.87 -2.01
CA ALA A 693 -12.03 21.50 -2.30
C ALA A 693 -12.63 20.51 -1.29
N GLY A 694 -12.59 20.83 0.00
CA GLY A 694 -13.23 20.04 1.06
C GLY A 694 -14.74 19.90 0.88
N SER A 695 -15.43 20.98 0.51
CA SER A 695 -16.88 20.96 0.26
C SER A 695 -17.24 20.14 -0.99
N ILE A 696 -16.40 20.17 -2.03
CA ILE A 696 -16.57 19.32 -3.22
C ILE A 696 -16.40 17.84 -2.85
N ILE A 697 -15.38 17.50 -2.04
CA ILE A 697 -15.19 16.14 -1.53
C ILE A 697 -16.45 15.69 -0.78
N GLU A 698 -16.92 16.47 0.18
CA GLU A 698 -18.11 16.16 0.97
C GLU A 698 -19.35 15.91 0.10
N ARG A 699 -19.57 16.78 -0.90
CA ARG A 699 -20.64 16.58 -1.89
C ARG A 699 -20.49 15.25 -2.63
N ASN A 700 -19.29 14.96 -3.14
CA ASN A 700 -19.04 13.73 -3.92
C ASN A 700 -19.19 12.46 -3.07
N GLN A 701 -18.89 12.52 -1.76
CA GLN A 701 -19.07 11.39 -0.84
C GLN A 701 -20.53 11.25 -0.37
N THR A 702 -21.30 12.34 -0.41
CA THR A 702 -22.72 12.34 0.00
C THR A 702 -23.65 11.86 -1.12
N PHE A 703 -23.37 12.21 -2.37
CA PHE A 703 -24.26 11.95 -3.51
C PHE A 703 -23.62 11.02 -4.54
N THR A 704 -24.26 9.89 -4.81
CA THR A 704 -23.86 8.93 -5.86
C THR A 704 -24.54 9.20 -7.21
N GLU A 705 -25.63 9.97 -7.21
CA GLU A 705 -26.41 10.33 -8.39
C GLU A 705 -26.82 11.81 -8.34
N VAL A 706 -27.17 12.38 -9.49
CA VAL A 706 -27.61 13.77 -9.57
C VAL A 706 -29.01 13.92 -8.99
N THR A 707 -29.10 14.63 -7.87
CA THR A 707 -30.35 14.93 -7.17
C THR A 707 -30.56 16.45 -7.04
N PRO A 708 -31.79 16.93 -6.79
CA PRO A 708 -32.03 18.35 -6.50
C PRO A 708 -31.19 18.89 -5.33
N ALA A 709 -30.96 18.06 -4.31
CA ALA A 709 -30.11 18.42 -3.18
C ALA A 709 -28.62 18.55 -3.58
N MET A 710 -28.12 17.66 -4.44
CA MET A 710 -26.77 17.77 -5.01
C MET A 710 -26.61 19.06 -5.83
N LEU A 711 -27.63 19.44 -6.60
CA LEU A 711 -27.63 20.68 -7.37
C LEU A 711 -27.59 21.90 -6.45
N GLN A 712 -28.42 21.94 -5.41
CA GLN A 712 -28.44 23.02 -4.43
C GLN A 712 -27.09 23.17 -3.71
N MET A 713 -26.48 22.05 -3.31
CA MET A 713 -25.13 22.05 -2.72
C MET A 713 -24.09 22.54 -3.74
N THR A 714 -24.21 22.12 -5.01
CA THR A 714 -23.32 22.56 -6.09
C THR A 714 -23.42 24.07 -6.33
N GLN A 715 -24.62 24.63 -6.36
CA GLN A 715 -24.85 26.08 -6.49
C GLN A 715 -24.26 26.86 -5.32
N SER A 716 -24.39 26.32 -4.11
CA SER A 716 -23.83 26.96 -2.90
C SER A 716 -22.30 26.98 -2.94
N ILE A 717 -21.67 25.88 -3.38
CA ILE A 717 -20.21 25.78 -3.54
C ILE A 717 -19.73 26.68 -4.69
N ASP A 718 -20.46 26.72 -5.81
CA ASP A 718 -20.13 27.55 -6.97
C ASP A 718 -20.17 29.04 -6.63
N ALA A 719 -21.22 29.49 -5.92
CA ALA A 719 -21.31 30.86 -5.42
C ALA A 719 -20.12 31.21 -4.51
N ALA A 720 -19.71 30.29 -3.63
CA ALA A 720 -18.56 30.48 -2.78
C ALA A 720 -17.24 30.51 -3.57
N LEU A 721 -17.10 29.71 -4.63
CA LEU A 721 -15.92 29.71 -5.50
C LEU A 721 -15.85 30.99 -6.36
N GLN A 722 -16.98 31.47 -6.87
CA GLN A 722 -17.04 32.69 -7.68
C GLN A 722 -16.85 33.98 -6.89
N ALA A 723 -17.00 33.94 -5.57
CA ALA A 723 -16.62 35.05 -4.71
C ALA A 723 -15.10 35.36 -4.77
N PHE A 724 -14.28 34.45 -5.31
CA PHE A 724 -12.85 34.66 -5.51
C PHE A 724 -12.57 35.09 -6.95
N GLU A 725 -11.79 36.16 -7.11
CA GLU A 725 -11.23 36.55 -8.39
C GLU A 725 -9.95 35.75 -8.67
N PRO A 726 -9.91 34.89 -9.71
CA PRO A 726 -8.70 34.17 -10.05
C PRO A 726 -7.65 35.15 -10.61
N PRO A 727 -6.36 34.99 -10.26
CA PRO A 727 -5.28 35.82 -10.82
C PRO A 727 -5.28 35.79 -12.35
N PRO A 728 -4.82 36.85 -13.03
CA PRO A 728 -4.75 36.87 -14.49
C PRO A 728 -3.86 35.74 -15.01
N LEU A 729 -4.10 35.30 -16.25
CA LEU A 729 -3.25 34.31 -16.90
C LEU A 729 -1.85 34.90 -17.14
N ALA A 730 -0.87 34.49 -16.34
CA ALA A 730 0.51 34.95 -16.49
C ALA A 730 1.17 34.34 -17.75
N SER A 731 2.08 35.10 -18.39
CA SER A 731 2.85 34.65 -19.56
C SER A 731 4.35 34.64 -19.27
N PRO A 732 5.10 33.60 -19.68
CA PRO A 732 6.55 33.53 -19.50
C PRO A 732 7.38 34.27 -20.57
N ASP A 733 6.77 34.88 -21.60
CA ASP A 733 7.45 35.38 -22.80
C ASP A 733 8.60 36.39 -22.58
N ASN A 734 8.63 37.07 -21.43
CA ASN A 734 9.62 38.11 -21.12
C ASN A 734 10.32 37.89 -19.77
N LEU A 735 10.27 36.67 -19.22
CA LEU A 735 10.86 36.37 -17.92
C LEU A 735 12.32 35.89 -18.08
N PRO A 736 13.25 36.34 -17.22
CA PRO A 736 14.62 35.87 -17.31
C PRO A 736 14.75 34.39 -16.88
N PRO A 737 15.66 33.62 -17.51
CA PRO A 737 15.84 32.20 -17.22
C PRO A 737 16.52 31.97 -15.85
N GLY A 738 16.54 30.71 -15.40
CA GLY A 738 17.13 30.31 -14.13
C GLY A 738 16.30 30.66 -12.88
N LYS A 739 16.99 30.81 -11.74
CA LYS A 739 16.44 31.05 -10.39
C LYS A 739 16.06 32.53 -10.19
N CYS A 740 14.90 32.91 -10.71
CA CYS A 740 14.40 34.29 -10.80
C CYS A 740 13.07 34.47 -10.03
N THR A 741 12.96 35.57 -9.28
CA THR A 741 11.78 35.88 -8.45
C THR A 741 10.54 36.19 -9.29
N GLU A 742 10.68 36.91 -10.40
CA GLU A 742 9.58 37.20 -11.33
C GLU A 742 9.05 35.90 -11.96
N ARG A 743 9.95 34.96 -12.23
CA ARG A 743 9.62 33.64 -12.75
C ARG A 743 8.92 32.76 -11.73
N SER A 744 9.37 32.77 -10.46
CA SER A 744 8.66 32.06 -9.39
C SER A 744 7.28 32.65 -9.14
N LEU A 745 7.13 33.97 -9.18
CA LEU A 745 5.82 34.62 -9.07
C LEU A 745 4.88 34.21 -10.22
N CYS A 746 5.38 34.17 -11.46
CA CYS A 746 4.63 33.67 -12.60
C CYS A 746 4.18 32.21 -12.37
N PHE A 747 5.10 31.35 -11.96
CA PHE A 747 4.83 29.94 -11.66
C PHE A 747 3.78 29.74 -10.56
N LEU A 748 3.86 30.50 -9.46
CA LEU A 748 2.88 30.49 -8.36
C LEU A 748 1.51 30.98 -8.81
N THR A 749 1.48 32.09 -9.57
CA THR A 749 0.25 32.68 -10.12
C THR A 749 -0.48 31.67 -11.00
N LEU A 750 0.27 30.98 -11.88
CA LEU A 750 -0.27 29.95 -12.74
C LEU A 750 -0.80 28.75 -11.96
N HIS A 751 -0.11 28.29 -10.91
CA HIS A 751 -0.58 27.17 -10.09
C HIS A 751 -1.85 27.51 -9.30
N TYR A 752 -1.92 28.72 -8.75
CA TYR A 752 -3.13 29.16 -8.05
C TYR A 752 -4.32 29.26 -9.02
N ARG A 753 -4.11 29.86 -10.20
CA ARG A 753 -5.13 29.93 -11.26
C ARG A 753 -5.54 28.54 -11.74
N LEU A 754 -4.58 27.64 -11.96
CA LEU A 754 -4.81 26.25 -12.33
C LEU A 754 -5.74 25.58 -11.32
N TRP A 755 -5.42 25.69 -10.03
CA TRP A 755 -6.20 25.02 -8.98
C TRP A 755 -7.62 25.57 -8.88
N TYR A 756 -7.81 26.89 -8.99
CA TYR A 756 -9.14 27.51 -9.04
C TYR A 756 -10.03 26.86 -10.12
N TYR A 757 -9.54 26.81 -11.36
CA TYR A 757 -10.33 26.26 -12.46
C TYR A 757 -10.44 24.74 -12.41
N GLN A 758 -9.48 24.02 -11.82
CA GLN A 758 -9.63 22.58 -11.56
C GLN A 758 -10.79 22.29 -10.60
N LEU A 759 -10.94 23.07 -9.53
CA LEU A 759 -12.07 22.94 -8.61
C LEU A 759 -13.40 23.23 -9.32
N MET A 760 -13.42 24.26 -10.18
CA MET A 760 -14.60 24.58 -11.00
C MET A 760 -14.95 23.44 -11.97
N THR A 761 -13.97 22.86 -12.65
CA THR A 761 -14.17 21.69 -13.52
C THR A 761 -14.75 20.52 -12.72
N TRP A 762 -14.15 20.13 -11.60
CA TRP A 762 -14.65 18.99 -10.80
C TRP A 762 -16.00 19.24 -10.12
N LEU A 763 -16.32 20.50 -9.81
CA LEU A 763 -17.63 20.88 -9.31
C LEU A 763 -18.71 20.64 -10.37
N HIS A 764 -18.50 21.09 -11.61
CA HIS A 764 -19.54 21.01 -12.64
C HIS A 764 -19.51 19.72 -13.48
N LEU A 765 -18.42 18.94 -13.47
CA LEU A 765 -18.25 17.74 -14.29
C LEU A 765 -19.41 16.72 -14.14
N PRO A 766 -19.87 16.34 -12.94
CA PRO A 766 -20.97 15.38 -12.82
C PRO A 766 -22.27 15.88 -13.47
N LEU A 767 -22.54 17.19 -13.39
CA LEU A 767 -23.73 17.81 -13.97
C LEU A 767 -23.61 17.96 -15.48
N LEU A 768 -22.41 18.22 -16.00
CA LEU A 768 -22.12 18.17 -17.43
C LEU A 768 -22.42 16.76 -17.98
N LEU A 769 -21.95 15.71 -17.29
CA LEU A 769 -22.13 14.32 -17.74
C LEU A 769 -23.58 13.83 -17.61
N ALA A 770 -24.34 14.33 -16.63
CA ALA A 770 -25.75 13.97 -16.44
C ALA A 770 -26.73 14.72 -17.34
N SER A 771 -26.26 15.75 -18.07
CA SER A 771 -27.12 16.77 -18.68
C SER A 771 -28.06 16.31 -19.81
N GLY A 772 -27.81 15.19 -20.49
CA GLY A 772 -28.57 14.79 -21.69
C GLY A 772 -28.82 15.95 -22.68
N MET A 773 -30.00 15.95 -23.32
CA MET A 773 -30.54 17.09 -24.12
C MET A 773 -31.23 18.16 -23.24
N ASP A 774 -31.09 18.10 -21.92
CA ASP A 774 -31.81 18.98 -21.00
C ASP A 774 -31.07 20.33 -20.85
N ASN A 775 -31.71 21.39 -21.34
CA ASN A 775 -31.21 22.76 -21.23
C ASN A 775 -31.05 23.24 -19.77
N PHE A 776 -31.64 22.54 -18.80
CA PHE A 776 -31.54 22.88 -17.38
C PHE A 776 -30.09 22.90 -16.86
N TYR A 777 -29.20 22.10 -17.45
CA TYR A 777 -27.79 22.00 -17.01
C TYR A 777 -26.81 22.84 -17.85
N GLU A 778 -27.31 23.68 -18.77
CA GLU A 778 -26.47 24.39 -19.73
C GLU A 778 -25.42 25.31 -19.08
N TYR A 779 -25.77 25.97 -17.99
CA TYR A 779 -24.82 26.74 -17.19
C TYR A 779 -23.62 25.91 -16.73
N ASN A 780 -23.88 24.73 -16.15
CA ASN A 780 -22.84 23.84 -15.67
C ASN A 780 -21.94 23.37 -16.83
N ARG A 781 -22.53 23.12 -18.00
CA ARG A 781 -21.80 22.74 -19.21
C ARG A 781 -20.83 23.85 -19.64
N GLN A 782 -21.32 25.07 -19.80
CA GLN A 782 -20.52 26.21 -20.23
C GLN A 782 -19.42 26.54 -19.24
N THR A 783 -19.74 26.58 -17.94
CA THR A 783 -18.78 26.84 -16.87
C THR A 783 -17.70 25.76 -16.80
N CYS A 784 -18.08 24.48 -16.91
CA CYS A 784 -17.11 23.38 -16.92
C CYS A 784 -16.16 23.45 -18.12
N LEU A 785 -16.67 23.72 -19.33
CA LEU A 785 -15.85 23.83 -20.54
C LEU A 785 -14.94 25.06 -20.52
N HIS A 786 -15.45 26.20 -20.05
CA HIS A 786 -14.63 27.40 -19.84
C HIS A 786 -13.47 27.11 -18.86
N ALA A 787 -13.77 26.47 -17.73
CA ALA A 787 -12.76 26.07 -16.77
C ALA A 787 -11.73 25.11 -17.38
N CYS A 788 -12.16 24.16 -18.21
CA CYS A 788 -11.25 23.24 -18.90
C CYS A 788 -10.25 23.97 -19.81
N ARG A 789 -10.70 24.96 -20.59
CA ARG A 789 -9.82 25.79 -21.44
C ARG A 789 -8.81 26.58 -20.60
N SER A 790 -9.25 27.15 -19.49
CA SER A 790 -8.39 27.88 -18.56
C SER A 790 -7.34 26.99 -17.90
N VAL A 791 -7.70 25.76 -17.51
CA VAL A 791 -6.76 24.75 -16.99
C VAL A 791 -5.69 24.41 -18.02
N ILE A 792 -6.07 24.14 -19.28
CA ILE A 792 -5.13 23.82 -20.36
C ILE A 792 -4.21 25.02 -20.66
N ALA A 793 -4.73 26.25 -20.64
CA ALA A 793 -3.92 27.45 -20.80
C ALA A 793 -2.87 27.61 -19.69
N CYS A 794 -3.26 27.36 -18.42
CA CYS A 794 -2.33 27.38 -17.29
C CYS A 794 -1.26 26.28 -17.44
N TYR A 795 -1.67 25.06 -17.78
CA TYR A 795 -0.78 23.93 -18.02
C TYR A 795 0.33 24.24 -19.03
N VAL A 796 -0.04 24.80 -20.19
CA VAL A 796 0.93 25.17 -21.24
C VAL A 796 1.88 26.25 -20.75
N ASN A 797 1.38 27.28 -20.05
CA ASN A 797 2.25 28.34 -19.53
C ASN A 797 3.13 27.87 -18.37
N ILE A 798 2.69 26.90 -17.55
CA ILE A 798 3.53 26.28 -16.51
C ILE A 798 4.71 25.56 -17.16
N ARG A 799 4.44 24.71 -18.16
CA ARG A 799 5.47 23.99 -18.93
C ARG A 799 6.50 24.92 -19.56
N ARG A 800 6.03 26.03 -20.13
CA ARG A 800 6.90 27.08 -20.71
C ARG A 800 7.69 27.83 -19.65
N THR A 801 7.08 28.07 -18.49
CA THR A 801 7.75 28.69 -17.34
C THR A 801 8.84 27.78 -16.77
N THR A 802 8.73 26.46 -16.87
CA THR A 802 9.69 25.51 -16.28
C THR A 802 10.81 25.05 -17.21
N GLU A 803 10.98 25.68 -18.39
CA GLU A 803 11.97 25.26 -19.40
C GLU A 803 11.78 23.80 -19.88
N ASN A 804 12.63 23.36 -20.81
CA ASN A 804 12.57 21.99 -21.36
C ASN A 804 13.02 20.97 -20.29
N GLY A 805 12.24 19.91 -20.09
CA GLY A 805 12.57 18.81 -19.17
C GLY A 805 11.88 18.86 -17.79
N PHE A 806 10.85 19.68 -17.61
CA PHE A 806 10.03 19.66 -16.39
C PHE A 806 9.26 18.34 -16.24
N ASP A 807 9.56 17.62 -15.16
CA ASP A 807 8.94 16.32 -14.85
C ASP A 807 7.82 16.52 -13.82
N SER A 808 6.57 16.38 -14.26
CA SER A 808 5.40 16.39 -13.39
C SER A 808 4.26 15.56 -14.01
N ARG A 809 4.35 14.24 -13.90
CA ARG A 809 3.35 13.34 -14.48
C ARG A 809 1.93 13.53 -13.95
N ILE A 810 1.76 14.05 -12.73
CA ILE A 810 0.42 14.37 -12.21
C ILE A 810 -0.21 15.55 -12.96
N LEU A 811 0.58 16.57 -13.30
CA LEU A 811 0.11 17.73 -14.04
C LEU A 811 -0.31 17.31 -15.46
N ASP A 812 0.41 16.35 -16.02
CA ASP A 812 0.19 15.81 -17.36
C ASP A 812 -1.09 14.99 -17.42
N PHE A 813 -1.31 14.18 -16.38
CA PHE A 813 -2.55 13.46 -16.19
C PHE A 813 -3.73 14.42 -16.02
N GLN A 814 -3.57 15.52 -15.30
CA GLN A 814 -4.64 16.52 -15.15
C GLN A 814 -4.99 17.17 -16.48
N ALA A 815 -3.99 17.61 -17.24
CA ALA A 815 -4.21 18.15 -18.58
C ALA A 815 -4.92 17.15 -19.50
N PHE A 816 -4.55 15.86 -19.41
CA PHE A 816 -5.27 14.77 -20.08
C PHE A 816 -6.73 14.68 -19.64
N THR A 817 -7.03 14.61 -18.34
CA THR A 817 -8.43 14.50 -17.86
C THR A 817 -9.28 15.70 -18.28
N THR A 818 -8.69 16.89 -18.31
CA THR A 818 -9.34 18.11 -18.78
C THR A 818 -9.61 18.08 -20.28
N ALA A 819 -8.63 17.67 -21.11
CA ALA A 819 -8.83 17.52 -22.55
C ALA A 819 -9.88 16.43 -22.86
N MET A 820 -9.84 15.32 -22.12
CA MET A 820 -10.85 14.26 -22.21
C MET A 820 -12.25 14.75 -21.84
N THR A 821 -12.38 15.67 -20.88
CA THR A 821 -13.67 16.28 -20.53
C THR A 821 -14.25 17.05 -21.71
N ILE A 822 -13.42 17.84 -22.41
CA ILE A 822 -13.84 18.57 -23.62
C ILE A 822 -14.23 17.57 -24.73
N ILE A 823 -13.42 16.54 -24.98
CA ILE A 823 -13.71 15.51 -25.99
C ILE A 823 -15.03 14.80 -25.66
N VAL A 824 -15.19 14.28 -24.44
CA VAL A 824 -16.42 13.56 -24.04
C VAL A 824 -17.65 14.45 -24.10
N SER A 825 -17.52 15.76 -23.84
CA SER A 825 -18.65 16.69 -23.96
C SER A 825 -19.22 16.78 -25.38
N SER A 826 -18.45 16.42 -26.42
CA SER A 826 -18.92 16.34 -27.80
C SER A 826 -19.42 14.94 -28.19
N LEU A 827 -19.32 13.94 -27.31
CA LEU A 827 -19.69 12.54 -27.57
C LEU A 827 -20.90 12.11 -26.74
N GLY A 828 -21.97 11.66 -27.39
CA GLY A 828 -23.14 11.02 -26.73
C GLY A 828 -24.50 11.53 -27.23
N PRO A 829 -25.60 11.22 -26.51
CA PRO A 829 -26.97 11.64 -26.88
C PRO A 829 -27.23 13.15 -26.74
N PHE A 830 -26.19 13.94 -26.41
CA PHE A 830 -26.20 15.37 -26.13
C PHE A 830 -26.36 16.26 -27.38
N GLY A 831 -26.53 15.66 -28.56
CA GLY A 831 -26.43 16.32 -29.85
C GLY A 831 -24.98 16.74 -30.16
N PRO A 832 -24.63 17.04 -31.42
CA PRO A 832 -23.34 17.64 -31.73
C PRO A 832 -23.25 19.02 -31.08
N LEU A 833 -22.56 19.12 -29.94
CA LEU A 833 -21.96 20.40 -29.57
C LEU A 833 -20.85 20.68 -30.59
N ASN A 834 -21.03 21.74 -31.37
CA ASN A 834 -19.95 22.26 -32.21
C ASN A 834 -18.83 22.74 -31.28
N LEU A 835 -17.80 21.92 -31.13
CA LEU A 835 -16.56 22.34 -30.47
C LEU A 835 -16.09 23.65 -31.09
N THR A 836 -15.73 24.59 -30.23
CA THR A 836 -15.21 25.88 -30.67
C THR A 836 -13.79 25.73 -31.22
N LYS A 837 -13.32 26.70 -32.00
CA LYS A 837 -11.91 26.74 -32.42
C LYS A 837 -10.94 26.67 -31.23
N GLU A 838 -11.32 27.25 -30.09
CA GLU A 838 -10.53 27.23 -28.86
C GLU A 838 -10.45 25.83 -28.24
N ASP A 839 -11.53 25.03 -28.34
CA ASP A 839 -11.53 23.64 -27.86
C ASP A 839 -10.54 22.78 -28.62
N TYR A 840 -10.58 22.85 -29.96
CA TYR A 840 -9.63 22.13 -30.80
C TYR A 840 -8.19 22.53 -30.48
N LEU A 841 -7.93 23.84 -30.35
CA LEU A 841 -6.61 24.35 -30.01
C LEU A 841 -6.14 23.87 -28.64
N ALA A 842 -7.03 23.81 -27.65
CA ALA A 842 -6.72 23.31 -26.32
C ALA A 842 -6.36 21.81 -26.35
N ILE A 843 -7.16 21.01 -27.05
CA ILE A 843 -6.92 19.57 -27.20
C ILE A 843 -5.61 19.31 -27.97
N ASP A 844 -5.37 20.05 -29.06
CA ASP A 844 -4.13 19.98 -29.86
C ASP A 844 -2.88 20.24 -29.00
N ARG A 845 -2.93 21.27 -28.15
CA ARG A 845 -1.81 21.62 -27.25
C ARG A 845 -1.50 20.49 -26.27
N VAL A 846 -2.52 19.89 -25.65
CA VAL A 846 -2.32 18.76 -24.75
C VAL A 846 -1.77 17.56 -25.52
N GLY A 847 -2.36 17.23 -26.68
CA GLY A 847 -1.92 16.13 -27.54
C GLY A 847 -0.46 16.27 -27.99
N ALA A 848 -0.04 17.47 -28.38
CA ALA A 848 1.34 17.75 -28.80
C ALA A 848 2.35 17.52 -27.67
N VAL A 849 2.03 17.99 -26.44
CA VAL A 849 2.92 17.80 -25.28
C VAL A 849 2.99 16.33 -24.87
N LEU A 850 1.84 15.63 -24.80
CA LEU A 850 1.82 14.21 -24.46
C LEU A 850 2.54 13.37 -25.54
N GLU A 851 2.45 13.76 -26.81
CA GLU A 851 3.18 13.10 -27.89
C GLU A 851 4.69 13.31 -27.78
N GLN A 852 5.14 14.52 -27.45
CA GLN A 852 6.56 14.79 -27.17
C GLN A 852 7.07 13.91 -26.02
N LEU A 853 6.33 13.82 -24.91
CA LEU A 853 6.71 13.01 -23.76
C LEU A 853 6.65 11.50 -24.03
N SER A 854 5.70 11.02 -24.82
CA SER A 854 5.63 9.61 -25.21
C SER A 854 6.84 9.16 -26.04
N LYS A 855 7.60 10.11 -26.59
CA LYS A 855 8.81 9.88 -27.39
C LYS A 855 10.10 10.14 -26.61
N SER A 856 10.03 10.46 -25.31
CA SER A 856 11.23 10.63 -24.47
C SER A 856 12.01 9.32 -24.31
N VAL A 857 13.23 9.39 -23.79
CA VAL A 857 14.06 8.21 -23.51
C VAL A 857 14.43 8.19 -22.03
N PRO A 858 13.88 7.25 -21.23
CA PRO A 858 12.81 6.30 -21.59
C PRO A 858 11.46 7.00 -21.85
N PRO A 859 10.53 6.37 -22.61
CA PRO A 859 9.20 6.92 -22.87
C PRO A 859 8.41 7.16 -21.59
N ASP A 860 7.71 8.29 -21.50
CA ASP A 860 6.80 8.53 -20.39
C ASP A 860 5.55 7.63 -20.52
N LYS A 861 5.43 6.67 -19.59
CA LYS A 861 4.33 5.68 -19.59
C LYS A 861 2.96 6.33 -19.41
N ILE A 862 2.85 7.39 -18.62
CA ILE A 862 1.57 8.06 -18.34
C ILE A 862 1.14 8.87 -19.55
N ALA A 863 2.05 9.63 -20.15
CA ALA A 863 1.78 10.38 -21.37
C ALA A 863 1.42 9.45 -22.53
N THR A 864 2.10 8.31 -22.66
CA THR A 864 1.82 7.29 -23.69
C THR A 864 0.39 6.75 -23.56
N ARG A 865 -0.02 6.35 -22.35
CA ARG A 865 -1.39 5.87 -22.08
C ARG A 865 -2.45 6.95 -22.29
N ALA A 866 -2.20 8.16 -21.77
CA ALA A 866 -3.08 9.31 -21.92
C ALA A 866 -3.32 9.66 -23.40
N LEU A 867 -2.24 9.72 -24.19
CA LEU A 867 -2.30 10.01 -25.62
C LEU A 867 -3.07 8.92 -26.38
N HIS A 868 -2.85 7.65 -26.06
CA HIS A 868 -3.57 6.53 -26.66
C HIS A 868 -5.08 6.62 -26.38
N ALA A 869 -5.47 6.82 -25.12
CA ALA A 869 -6.88 6.96 -24.73
C ALA A 869 -7.55 8.16 -25.42
N MET A 870 -6.88 9.32 -25.49
CA MET A 870 -7.38 10.50 -26.21
C MET A 870 -7.61 10.22 -27.70
N LYS A 871 -6.62 9.61 -28.38
CA LYS A 871 -6.72 9.29 -29.81
C LYS A 871 -7.85 8.29 -30.08
N LEU A 872 -8.02 7.29 -29.22
CA LEU A 872 -9.03 6.24 -29.38
C LEU A 872 -10.46 6.76 -29.18
N ILE A 873 -10.71 7.51 -28.10
CA ILE A 873 -12.04 8.09 -27.84
C ILE A 873 -12.42 9.10 -28.93
N ARG A 874 -11.47 9.90 -29.42
CA ARG A 874 -11.71 10.80 -30.55
C ARG A 874 -12.10 10.02 -31.82
N ALA A 875 -11.40 8.93 -32.14
CA ALA A 875 -11.71 8.10 -33.31
C ALA A 875 -13.13 7.52 -33.24
N ILE A 876 -13.54 7.01 -32.07
CA ILE A 876 -14.92 6.55 -31.81
C ILE A 876 -15.91 7.67 -32.11
N GLY A 877 -15.63 8.88 -31.60
CA GLY A 877 -16.47 10.03 -31.79
C GLY A 877 -16.63 10.47 -33.24
N MET A 878 -15.55 10.43 -34.01
CA MET A 878 -15.54 10.80 -35.43
C MET A 878 -16.14 9.72 -36.35
N GLY A 879 -16.62 8.61 -35.80
CA GLY A 879 -17.13 7.48 -36.59
C GLY A 879 -16.05 6.79 -37.43
N THR A 880 -14.77 7.08 -37.20
CA THR A 880 -13.67 6.41 -37.88
C THR A 880 -13.45 5.03 -37.27
N GLN A 881 -13.04 4.05 -38.09
CA GLN A 881 -12.74 2.73 -37.54
C GLN A 881 -11.60 2.84 -36.52
N PRO A 882 -11.79 2.40 -35.27
CA PRO A 882 -10.69 2.39 -34.31
C PRO A 882 -9.60 1.43 -34.81
N PRO A 883 -8.32 1.67 -34.46
CA PRO A 883 -7.24 0.76 -34.82
C PRO A 883 -7.55 -0.67 -34.33
N PRO A 884 -7.15 -1.71 -35.10
CA PRO A 884 -7.38 -3.10 -34.71
C PRO A 884 -6.75 -3.37 -33.34
N LEU A 885 -7.55 -3.93 -32.42
CA LEU A 885 -7.08 -4.39 -31.11
C LEU A 885 -6.24 -5.65 -31.30
N ASP A 886 -5.27 -5.86 -30.41
CA ASP A 886 -4.40 -7.04 -30.41
C ASP A 886 -5.24 -8.33 -30.33
N GLU A 887 -4.95 -9.31 -31.19
CA GLU A 887 -5.76 -10.53 -31.39
C GLU A 887 -5.83 -11.42 -30.15
N SER A 888 -4.95 -11.16 -29.16
CA SER A 888 -4.81 -11.88 -27.90
C SER A 888 -5.98 -11.68 -26.91
N GLU A 889 -6.84 -10.67 -27.10
CA GLU A 889 -7.93 -10.33 -26.17
C GLU A 889 -9.32 -10.84 -26.55
N GLY A 890 -9.43 -11.67 -27.59
CA GLY A 890 -10.71 -12.26 -28.01
C GLY A 890 -11.60 -11.23 -28.72
N LEU A 891 -11.35 -11.06 -30.01
CA LEU A 891 -12.10 -10.17 -30.89
C LEU A 891 -13.60 -10.54 -30.89
N GLN A 892 -14.47 -9.63 -30.42
CA GLN A 892 -15.88 -9.62 -30.80
C GLN A 892 -16.09 -8.51 -31.83
N TYR A 893 -16.36 -8.92 -33.06
CA TYR A 893 -16.85 -8.03 -34.11
C TYR A 893 -18.30 -8.38 -34.38
N GLU A 894 -19.17 -7.38 -34.37
CA GLU A 894 -20.52 -7.50 -34.91
C GLU A 894 -20.56 -6.72 -36.23
N ASN A 895 -21.00 -7.38 -37.31
CA ASN A 895 -21.14 -6.78 -38.65
C ASN A 895 -19.86 -6.09 -39.19
N GLY A 896 -18.68 -6.60 -38.86
CA GLY A 896 -17.39 -6.04 -39.33
C GLY A 896 -16.96 -4.76 -38.59
N ARG A 897 -17.60 -4.43 -37.46
CA ARG A 897 -17.21 -3.33 -36.57
C ARG A 897 -16.88 -3.88 -35.17
N PRO A 898 -15.89 -3.31 -34.46
CA PRO A 898 -15.53 -3.79 -33.12
C PRO A 898 -16.69 -3.53 -32.15
N SER A 899 -17.15 -4.56 -31.44
CA SER A 899 -18.23 -4.45 -30.45
C SER A 899 -17.72 -4.05 -29.06
N ARG A 900 -16.40 -4.13 -28.82
CA ARG A 900 -15.76 -3.82 -27.54
C ARG A 900 -14.42 -3.10 -27.74
N ILE A 901 -14.11 -2.17 -26.83
CA ILE A 901 -12.89 -1.37 -26.82
C ILE A 901 -12.27 -1.41 -25.42
N LYS A 902 -10.96 -1.65 -25.37
CA LYS A 902 -10.16 -1.56 -24.15
C LYS A 902 -9.54 -0.16 -24.02
N LEU A 903 -9.63 0.44 -22.83
CA LEU A 903 -9.00 1.71 -22.51
C LEU A 903 -8.19 1.58 -21.22
N ASP A 904 -6.90 1.87 -21.31
CA ASP A 904 -6.02 1.91 -20.14
C ASP A 904 -5.93 3.34 -19.62
N ILE A 905 -6.66 3.62 -18.54
CA ILE A 905 -6.68 4.94 -17.90
C ILE A 905 -5.54 5.00 -16.88
N PRO A 906 -4.61 5.98 -16.97
CA PRO A 906 -3.57 6.14 -15.97
C PRO A 906 -4.17 6.22 -14.55
N TYR A 907 -3.54 5.56 -13.57
CA TYR A 907 -3.99 5.40 -12.18
C TYR A 907 -5.29 4.60 -11.94
N PHE A 908 -6.18 4.49 -12.91
CA PHE A 908 -7.48 3.83 -12.74
C PHE A 908 -7.58 2.45 -13.42
N GLY A 909 -6.52 2.03 -14.11
CA GLY A 909 -6.40 0.70 -14.70
C GLY A 909 -7.14 0.57 -16.04
N THR A 910 -7.39 -0.67 -16.43
CA THR A 910 -8.09 -0.99 -17.68
C THR A 910 -9.61 -0.94 -17.50
N ILE A 911 -10.29 -0.15 -18.33
CA ILE A 911 -11.75 -0.20 -18.50
C ILE A 911 -12.11 -0.76 -19.88
N TYR A 912 -13.29 -1.36 -19.98
CA TYR A 912 -13.83 -1.83 -21.25
C TYR A 912 -15.12 -1.10 -21.59
N LEU A 913 -15.19 -0.56 -22.81
CA LEU A 913 -16.39 0.02 -23.39
C LEU A 913 -17.00 -0.97 -24.38
N GLU A 914 -18.31 -1.15 -24.32
CA GLU A 914 -19.07 -1.97 -25.25
C GLU A 914 -20.05 -1.15 -26.06
N ARG A 915 -20.14 -1.46 -27.34
CA ARG A 915 -21.08 -0.88 -28.30
C ARG A 915 -22.47 -1.46 -28.03
N ARG A 916 -23.45 -0.58 -27.83
CA ARG A 916 -24.86 -0.95 -27.61
C ARG A 916 -25.74 -0.22 -28.61
N ALA A 917 -26.70 -0.92 -29.21
CA ALA A 917 -27.73 -0.30 -30.03
C ALA A 917 -28.70 0.51 -29.15
N ILE A 918 -29.14 1.68 -29.62
CA ILE A 918 -30.25 2.40 -29.01
C ILE A 918 -31.52 1.61 -29.32
N LEU A 919 -31.90 0.69 -28.44
CA LEU A 919 -33.22 0.07 -28.48
C LEU A 919 -34.25 1.15 -28.17
N ASP A 920 -35.09 1.43 -29.16
CA ASP A 920 -36.22 2.35 -29.12
C ASP A 920 -37.05 2.14 -27.83
N GLN A 921 -36.80 2.95 -26.79
CA GLN A 921 -37.53 2.92 -25.52
C GLN A 921 -38.96 3.51 -25.66
N SER A 922 -39.60 3.30 -26.81
CA SER A 922 -41.00 3.67 -27.03
C SER A 922 -41.98 2.52 -26.77
N LYS A 923 -41.54 1.31 -26.40
CA LYS A 923 -42.44 0.19 -26.08
C LYS A 923 -41.95 -0.71 -24.94
N SER A 924 -42.24 -0.32 -23.70
CA SER A 924 -42.59 -1.22 -22.56
C SER A 924 -42.22 -0.56 -21.23
N ILE A 925 -43.05 0.39 -20.78
CA ILE A 925 -43.27 0.59 -19.34
C ILE A 925 -44.78 0.52 -19.14
N ALA A 926 -45.25 -0.62 -18.64
CA ALA A 926 -46.54 -0.69 -18.00
C ALA A 926 -46.51 0.27 -16.81
N ALA A 927 -47.45 1.21 -16.78
CA ALA A 927 -47.55 2.23 -15.76
C ALA A 927 -47.58 1.62 -14.34
N PRO A 928 -46.66 1.98 -13.44
CA PRO A 928 -46.87 1.81 -12.02
C PRO A 928 -47.88 2.88 -11.57
N THR A 929 -49.07 2.45 -11.17
CA THR A 929 -49.98 3.26 -10.38
C THR A 929 -49.34 3.54 -9.03
N THR A 930 -48.68 4.70 -8.90
CA THR A 930 -48.33 5.30 -7.60
C THR A 930 -48.55 6.80 -7.71
N SER A 931 -49.39 7.29 -6.81
CA SER A 931 -49.81 8.68 -6.62
C SER A 931 -48.69 9.71 -6.77
N GLN A 932 -48.94 10.74 -7.57
CA GLN A 932 -48.12 11.96 -7.59
C GLN A 932 -48.05 12.57 -6.18
N PRO A 933 -46.86 12.86 -5.63
CA PRO A 933 -46.74 13.79 -4.53
C PRO A 933 -47.05 15.19 -5.07
N THR A 934 -48.13 15.79 -4.60
CA THR A 934 -48.40 17.22 -4.77
C THR A 934 -47.30 18.02 -4.09
N PHE A 935 -46.37 18.57 -4.87
CA PHE A 935 -45.52 19.68 -4.44
C PHE A 935 -46.23 21.03 -4.71
N PRO A 936 -46.03 22.05 -3.87
CA PRO A 936 -46.68 23.35 -4.02
C PRO A 936 -46.28 23.99 -5.35
N SER A 937 -47.26 24.57 -6.05
CA SER A 937 -47.02 25.32 -7.28
C SER A 937 -46.15 26.55 -7.00
N THR A 938 -44.87 26.50 -7.36
CA THR A 938 -44.06 27.69 -7.59
C THR A 938 -43.87 27.84 -9.10
N ALA A 939 -44.29 29.01 -9.60
CA ALA A 939 -44.32 29.33 -11.02
C ALA A 939 -42.93 29.17 -11.67
N PRO A 940 -42.84 28.58 -12.88
CA PRO A 940 -41.59 28.52 -13.62
C PRO A 940 -41.28 29.93 -14.16
N GLY A 941 -40.35 30.64 -13.52
CA GLY A 941 -40.00 31.99 -13.99
C GLY A 941 -39.21 32.89 -13.05
N GLN A 942 -38.61 32.40 -11.97
CA GLN A 942 -37.72 33.21 -11.12
C GLN A 942 -36.51 32.38 -10.71
N TYR A 943 -35.32 32.96 -10.82
CA TYR A 943 -33.99 32.38 -10.59
C TYR A 943 -33.27 31.73 -11.78
N TYR A 944 -33.15 32.48 -12.88
CA TYR A 944 -31.86 32.66 -13.56
C TYR A 944 -31.86 34.09 -14.12
N PRO A 945 -30.96 35.01 -13.72
CA PRO A 945 -30.79 36.26 -14.43
C PRO A 945 -30.15 35.94 -15.79
N SER A 946 -30.96 35.79 -16.82
CA SER A 946 -30.54 35.52 -18.20
C SER A 946 -30.02 36.77 -18.92
N SER A 947 -29.40 37.72 -18.22
CA SER A 947 -29.04 39.02 -18.81
C SER A 947 -27.85 39.67 -18.11
N SER A 948 -26.68 39.02 -18.10
CA SER A 948 -25.42 39.71 -17.74
C SER A 948 -24.16 38.97 -18.20
N TRP A 949 -24.11 38.38 -19.40
CA TRP A 949 -22.85 37.85 -19.94
C TRP A 949 -22.73 38.12 -21.44
N ASN A 950 -22.62 39.42 -21.77
CA ASN A 950 -22.09 39.94 -23.03
C ASN A 950 -20.83 40.78 -22.73
N GLY A 951 -19.95 40.24 -21.88
CA GLY A 951 -18.69 40.84 -21.48
C GLY A 951 -17.51 40.02 -21.99
N THR A 952 -17.45 39.76 -23.30
CA THR A 952 -16.22 39.28 -23.95
C THR A 952 -15.17 40.38 -23.84
N ILE A 953 -14.14 40.16 -23.02
CA ILE A 953 -12.83 40.77 -23.25
C ILE A 953 -12.14 39.85 -24.25
N PRO A 954 -11.98 40.23 -25.53
CA PRO A 954 -11.07 39.52 -26.41
C PRO A 954 -9.66 39.84 -25.92
N ASP A 955 -8.93 38.87 -25.39
CA ASP A 955 -7.52 39.04 -25.09
C ASP A 955 -6.74 38.98 -26.43
N PRO A 956 -6.28 40.12 -27.00
CA PRO A 956 -5.70 40.17 -28.34
C PRO A 956 -4.23 39.75 -28.35
N GLY A 957 -3.64 39.47 -27.18
CA GLY A 957 -2.20 39.27 -27.02
C GLY A 957 -1.64 37.95 -27.56
N TYR A 958 -2.48 36.97 -27.87
CA TYR A 958 -2.03 35.63 -28.28
C TYR A 958 -2.38 35.23 -29.72
N ALA A 959 -2.97 36.15 -30.51
CA ALA A 959 -3.39 35.87 -31.87
C ALA A 959 -2.26 35.93 -32.93
N ASN A 960 -1.06 36.41 -32.57
CA ASN A 960 0.03 36.66 -33.53
C ASN A 960 1.34 36.00 -33.12
N GLY A 961 1.37 34.67 -33.16
CA GLY A 961 2.60 33.91 -33.35
C GLY A 961 2.28 32.85 -34.40
N GLN A 962 2.90 32.92 -35.58
CA GLN A 962 2.62 32.09 -36.75
C GLN A 962 2.39 30.61 -36.39
N VAL A 963 1.12 30.20 -36.32
CA VAL A 963 0.72 28.79 -36.27
C VAL A 963 0.46 28.38 -37.71
N ALA A 964 1.18 27.35 -38.17
CA ALA A 964 0.98 26.73 -39.46
C ALA A 964 -0.51 26.39 -39.68
N GLU A 965 -0.99 26.47 -40.92
CA GLU A 965 -2.33 26.03 -41.38
C GLU A 965 -2.56 24.51 -41.23
N THR A 966 -2.11 23.91 -40.12
CA THR A 966 -2.05 22.46 -39.89
C THR A 966 -2.51 22.11 -38.47
N ALA A 967 -3.60 22.71 -37.99
CA ALA A 967 -4.31 22.13 -36.85
C ALA A 967 -4.88 20.77 -37.29
N GLN A 968 -4.16 19.67 -37.00
CA GLN A 968 -4.57 18.29 -37.35
C GLN A 968 -5.93 17.91 -36.73
N TRP A 969 -6.42 18.68 -35.75
CA TRP A 969 -7.72 18.47 -35.11
C TRP A 969 -8.82 19.40 -35.61
N ALA A 970 -8.52 20.42 -36.41
CA ALA A 970 -9.49 21.43 -36.87
C ALA A 970 -9.98 21.16 -38.31
N ASP A 971 -10.44 19.94 -38.62
CA ASP A 971 -11.11 19.69 -39.90
C ASP A 971 -12.57 20.19 -39.83
N PRO A 972 -12.96 21.28 -40.54
CA PRO A 972 -14.27 21.92 -40.39
C PRO A 972 -15.43 21.16 -41.07
N GLY A 973 -15.14 20.05 -41.75
CA GLY A 973 -16.11 19.33 -42.59
C GLY A 973 -16.98 18.28 -41.87
N LEU A 974 -16.85 18.12 -40.55
CA LEU A 974 -17.39 16.95 -39.84
C LEU A 974 -18.65 17.31 -39.03
N SER A 975 -19.82 17.15 -39.64
CA SER A 975 -21.06 16.98 -38.89
C SER A 975 -21.05 15.59 -38.25
N PHE A 976 -21.20 15.52 -36.92
CA PHE A 976 -21.45 14.24 -36.25
C PHE A 976 -22.86 13.77 -36.62
N ASP A 977 -22.98 12.71 -37.42
CA ASP A 977 -24.24 12.00 -37.54
C ASP A 977 -24.61 11.46 -36.14
N PRO A 978 -25.86 11.63 -35.67
CA PRO A 978 -26.29 11.07 -34.39
C PRO A 978 -26.14 9.55 -34.47
N PRO A 979 -25.31 8.92 -33.61
CA PRO A 979 -25.11 7.50 -33.74
C PRO A 979 -26.38 6.78 -33.27
N THR A 980 -26.87 5.84 -34.07
CA THR A 980 -27.90 4.85 -33.69
C THR A 980 -27.43 3.87 -32.60
N GLU A 981 -26.21 4.07 -32.08
CA GLU A 981 -25.47 3.21 -31.17
C GLU A 981 -24.73 4.08 -30.12
N PHE A 982 -24.57 3.60 -28.89
CA PHE A 982 -23.75 4.26 -27.85
C PHE A 982 -22.76 3.30 -27.22
N TRP A 983 -21.66 3.83 -26.67
CA TRP A 983 -20.66 3.03 -25.96
C TRP A 983 -20.87 3.13 -24.45
N ALA A 984 -20.93 1.99 -23.76
CA ALA A 984 -21.17 1.92 -22.32
C ALA A 984 -20.08 1.12 -21.60
N LEU A 985 -19.80 1.46 -20.34
CA LEU A 985 -18.94 0.68 -19.46
C LEU A 985 -19.51 -0.73 -19.28
N ASN A 986 -18.69 -1.76 -19.51
CA ASN A 986 -19.04 -3.12 -19.11
C ASN A 986 -18.54 -3.41 -17.69
N SER A 987 -19.48 -3.47 -16.74
CA SER A 987 -19.22 -3.75 -15.32
C SER A 987 -18.66 -5.15 -15.04
N GLN A 988 -18.82 -6.12 -15.94
CA GLN A 988 -18.33 -7.49 -15.74
C GLN A 988 -16.82 -7.62 -15.96
N PHE A 989 -16.19 -6.67 -16.65
CA PHE A 989 -14.78 -6.76 -17.03
C PHE A 989 -13.94 -5.56 -16.57
N THR A 990 -14.51 -4.63 -15.81
CA THR A 990 -13.73 -3.58 -15.16
C THR A 990 -12.86 -4.23 -14.08
N PHE A 991 -11.56 -4.32 -14.30
CA PHE A 991 -10.63 -4.73 -13.25
C PHE A 991 -10.59 -3.62 -12.20
N GLN A 992 -10.92 -3.94 -10.95
CA GLN A 992 -10.63 -3.05 -9.82
C GLN A 992 -9.26 -3.46 -9.25
N PRO A 993 -8.16 -2.79 -9.64
CA PRO A 993 -6.89 -3.02 -8.98
C PRO A 993 -7.02 -2.68 -7.48
N PRO A 994 -6.23 -3.32 -6.60
CA PRO A 994 -6.17 -2.93 -5.20
C PRO A 994 -5.87 -1.43 -5.11
N PHE A 995 -6.60 -0.70 -4.25
CA PHE A 995 -6.47 0.76 -4.10
C PHE A 995 -5.03 1.23 -3.80
N LEU A 996 -4.11 0.33 -3.40
CA LEU A 996 -2.72 0.64 -3.05
C LEU A 996 -1.71 0.45 -4.19
N ALA A 997 -2.09 -0.05 -5.36
CA ALA A 997 -1.18 -0.22 -6.48
C ALA A 997 -1.05 1.09 -7.28
N ASP A 998 0.11 1.75 -7.26
CA ASP A 998 0.39 2.90 -8.13
C ASP A 998 0.52 2.50 -9.61
N TYR A 999 0.92 1.25 -9.88
CA TYR A 999 0.99 0.67 -11.21
C TYR A 999 0.30 -0.69 -11.23
N ASP A 1000 -0.58 -0.90 -12.21
CA ASP A 1000 -0.94 -2.26 -12.62
C ASP A 1000 0.32 -2.99 -13.09
N VAL A 1001 0.64 -4.10 -12.43
CA VAL A 1001 1.77 -5.00 -12.68
C VAL A 1001 1.78 -5.57 -14.11
N ASN A 1002 0.66 -5.43 -14.85
CA ASN A 1002 0.43 -6.08 -16.14
C ASN A 1002 1.10 -5.43 -17.36
N TRP A 1003 1.60 -4.20 -17.30
CA TRP A 1003 2.16 -3.52 -18.49
C TRP A 1003 3.69 -3.51 -18.58
N ASP A 1004 4.43 -3.84 -17.51
CA ASP A 1004 5.89 -4.07 -17.61
C ASP A 1004 6.25 -5.33 -18.44
N TYR A 1005 5.23 -6.07 -18.89
CA TYR A 1005 5.35 -7.22 -19.78
C TYR A 1005 5.50 -6.88 -21.27
N TRP A 1006 5.11 -5.69 -21.72
CA TRP A 1006 4.93 -5.41 -23.17
C TRP A 1006 6.04 -4.59 -23.84
N ASP A 1007 6.91 -3.89 -23.10
CA ASP A 1007 7.96 -3.03 -23.67
C ASP A 1007 9.36 -3.67 -23.77
N MET A 1008 9.51 -4.99 -23.59
CA MET A 1008 10.79 -5.68 -23.86
C MET A 1008 10.82 -6.44 -25.20
N MET A 1009 9.97 -6.06 -26.17
CA MET A 1009 9.96 -6.62 -27.53
C MET A 1009 10.28 -5.63 -28.66
N LEU A 1010 10.75 -4.41 -28.39
CA LEU A 1010 11.24 -3.48 -29.43
C LEU A 1010 12.64 -2.94 -29.14
#